data_AF-A0A957QRB0-F1
#
_entry.id   AF-A0A957QRB0-F1
#
_cell.length_a   1.000
_cell.length_b   1.000
_cell.length_c   1.000
_cell.angle_alpha   90.00
_cell.angle_beta   90.00
_cell.angle_gamma   90.00
#
_symmetry.space_group_name_H-M   'P 1'
#
loop_
_entity.id
_entity.type
_entity.pdbx_description
1 polymer ?
#
loop_
_entity_poly.entity_id
_entity_poly.type
_entity_poly.pdbx_seq_one_letter_code
_entity_poly.pdbx_strand_id
1 'polypeptide(L)'
;MYTLYESFTLDDAVPDDSDGVNASATFAVTPGAYAVTEAGLSGWGLTGATCTGASGSVSLTGDTLSVQVSNGEAVQCTFTNETLCPASGTVTTAAELSACILLANANENPSPTADTITLGTDITLTSSLPQITSEIAVEGAGYAISSGGGRRIFYVAAAGDLTVNQAMLRNGSGVTTGGAIYNDGLLTVTNSTLSGNTANNGGAIFNAALATVSVTNSTFSGNTATNAGGAVYSVSTLILTSNTFAGNASTNASNGGSIYNASTMHLAGNIFAAGASGANCVNIAATIIDNGYNRSSDATCTNGGTGSMTNVSLNLGPLADNGGPTLTRLPGAGSNAIGAIPNGTGINNNGETLSCNNVTTDQIGNSRPINVWTACTSGAVEVALLTPSLTIIKDASPAIGTDFDFTINSAPLPSYSGSTTGRPFWTRPNEGTTCTLSANSVRYHVQSFIVDTDGLYNIASVQNYNGYIHLYQDSFNPLAQCTNYLNGDNDALSSSSSEISSQFLEAGRVYYLVTSGFGSGNFGNFTNNIFGAGTVYTLADSFTLDDAVPDDGDSVNASITFTVQPGTYTVSELLPGAWALNGVSCTGTSGGFTRTGNTLSVSVGSGEAVQCTFTNEVLCPASWIVTNENELAACIILANNNESPSPTADTITHGAGITLTTALPQITSEILLEGPNHFIDGGDSVQLFYVNSAGNFTVNQVTLQNGSATNGGAIYNSGTLTVTDSTFIGNSASDSGGGIYNGTG
;
A
#
# COMPACT_ATOMS: atom_id res chain seq x y z
N MET A 1 66.52 -11.76 -16.17
CA MET A 1 65.13 -11.51 -16.64
C MET A 1 64.27 -11.63 -15.41
N TYR A 2 63.83 -10.51 -14.84
CA TYR A 2 62.84 -10.51 -13.77
C TYR A 2 61.47 -10.55 -14.45
N THR A 3 60.77 -11.67 -14.34
CA THR A 3 59.36 -11.79 -14.74
C THR A 3 58.53 -10.89 -13.82
N LEU A 4 57.93 -9.85 -14.41
CA LEU A 4 57.02 -8.94 -13.74
C LEU A 4 55.64 -9.60 -13.69
N TYR A 5 55.14 -9.86 -12.48
CA TYR A 5 53.77 -10.32 -12.24
C TYR A 5 52.95 -9.16 -11.67
N GLU A 6 51.73 -8.96 -12.18
CA GLU A 6 50.79 -7.90 -11.76
C GLU A 6 49.93 -8.33 -10.54
N SER A 7 50.00 -9.60 -10.13
CA SER A 7 49.20 -10.18 -9.05
C SER A 7 49.97 -11.28 -8.29
N PHE A 8 49.76 -11.37 -6.97
CA PHE A 8 50.39 -12.36 -6.09
C PHE A 8 49.33 -13.17 -5.32
N THR A 9 49.57 -14.47 -5.10
CA THR A 9 48.74 -15.32 -4.23
C THR A 9 49.53 -15.85 -3.02
N LEU A 10 48.90 -15.85 -1.85
CA LEU A 10 49.41 -16.40 -0.58
C LEU A 10 48.39 -17.41 -0.03
N ASP A 11 48.83 -18.35 0.81
CA ASP A 11 47.99 -19.29 1.57
C ASP A 11 48.40 -19.24 3.06
N ASP A 12 47.61 -19.84 3.96
CA ASP A 12 47.81 -19.74 5.41
C ASP A 12 48.39 -21.03 6.05
N ALA A 13 48.77 -22.02 5.24
CA ALA A 13 49.18 -23.32 5.73
C ALA A 13 50.67 -23.38 6.12
N VAL A 14 50.96 -23.73 7.39
CA VAL A 14 52.27 -24.26 7.80
C VAL A 14 52.11 -25.71 8.27
N PRO A 15 52.82 -26.71 7.70
CA PRO A 15 53.81 -26.64 6.63
C PRO A 15 53.33 -27.21 5.26
N ASP A 16 53.39 -26.36 4.22
CA ASP A 16 53.43 -26.59 2.75
C ASP A 16 53.02 -27.98 2.22
N ASP A 17 51.83 -28.04 1.59
CA ASP A 17 51.33 -29.17 0.81
C ASP A 17 51.26 -28.88 -0.71
N SER A 18 52.38 -29.05 -1.40
CA SER A 18 52.43 -29.51 -2.81
C SER A 18 51.87 -28.60 -3.92
N ASP A 19 51.26 -27.45 -3.62
CA ASP A 19 50.69 -26.54 -4.61
C ASP A 19 51.60 -25.35 -4.98
N GLY A 20 52.66 -25.11 -4.19
CA GLY A 20 53.69 -24.11 -4.46
C GLY A 20 53.38 -22.68 -4.02
N VAL A 21 52.36 -22.47 -3.18
CA VAL A 21 52.04 -21.19 -2.54
C VAL A 21 52.75 -21.10 -1.17
N ASN A 22 53.17 -19.90 -0.74
CA ASN A 22 53.92 -19.72 0.50
C ASN A 22 53.11 -18.89 1.51
N ALA A 23 53.14 -19.28 2.79
CA ALA A 23 52.59 -18.51 3.93
C ALA A 23 53.22 -17.12 4.16
N SER A 24 54.31 -16.81 3.46
CA SER A 24 54.83 -15.45 3.32
C SER A 24 55.67 -15.34 2.06
N ALA A 25 55.64 -14.19 1.39
CA ALA A 25 56.50 -13.92 0.25
C ALA A 25 56.97 -12.47 0.24
N THR A 26 58.17 -12.23 -0.31
CA THR A 26 58.73 -10.88 -0.50
C THR A 26 59.01 -10.68 -1.98
N PHE A 27 58.45 -9.61 -2.55
CA PHE A 27 58.56 -9.30 -3.97
C PHE A 27 59.32 -8.00 -4.17
N ALA A 28 60.27 -7.99 -5.12
CA ALA A 28 60.86 -6.75 -5.63
C ALA A 28 60.00 -6.26 -6.79
N VAL A 29 59.33 -5.13 -6.60
CA VAL A 29 58.35 -4.58 -7.55
C VAL A 29 58.74 -3.19 -8.03
N THR A 30 58.27 -2.79 -9.21
CA THR A 30 58.37 -1.40 -9.68
C THR A 30 57.34 -0.51 -8.96
N PRO A 31 57.46 0.83 -8.97
CA PRO A 31 56.38 1.67 -8.46
C PRO A 31 55.08 1.43 -9.25
N GLY A 32 53.96 1.21 -8.56
CA GLY A 32 52.68 0.88 -9.21
C GLY A 32 51.61 0.30 -8.28
N ALA A 33 50.48 -0.07 -8.89
CA ALA A 33 49.33 -0.72 -8.26
C ALA A 33 49.52 -2.24 -8.25
N TYR A 34 49.27 -2.89 -7.11
CA TYR A 34 49.37 -4.34 -6.96
C TYR A 34 48.14 -4.92 -6.29
N ALA A 35 47.73 -6.10 -6.74
CA ALA A 35 46.68 -6.90 -6.11
C ALA A 35 47.30 -8.16 -5.50
N VAL A 36 47.01 -8.41 -4.23
CA VAL A 36 47.41 -9.62 -3.49
C VAL A 36 46.16 -10.34 -3.06
N THR A 37 45.96 -11.57 -3.52
CA THR A 37 44.80 -12.39 -3.17
C THR A 37 45.23 -13.48 -2.21
N GLU A 38 44.50 -13.65 -1.11
CA GLU A 38 44.67 -14.81 -0.23
C GLU A 38 43.81 -15.97 -0.71
N ALA A 39 44.42 -17.14 -0.90
CA ALA A 39 43.68 -18.36 -1.18
C ALA A 39 43.04 -18.87 0.12
N GLY A 40 41.72 -19.00 0.15
CA GLY A 40 41.01 -19.45 1.36
C GLY A 40 41.31 -20.90 1.73
N LEU A 41 41.56 -21.15 3.01
CA LEU A 41 41.70 -22.49 3.58
C LEU A 41 40.38 -23.00 4.16
N SER A 42 40.09 -24.28 3.94
CA SER A 42 38.90 -24.91 4.52
C SER A 42 38.93 -24.85 6.05
N GLY A 43 37.89 -24.26 6.64
CA GLY A 43 37.79 -24.05 8.08
C GLY A 43 38.40 -22.75 8.60
N TRP A 44 38.86 -21.87 7.72
CA TRP A 44 39.38 -20.54 8.05
C TRP A 44 38.73 -19.48 7.17
N GLY A 45 38.46 -18.31 7.74
CA GLY A 45 37.93 -17.15 7.05
C GLY A 45 38.85 -15.95 7.23
N LEU A 46 39.10 -15.23 6.13
CA LEU A 46 39.81 -13.95 6.15
C LEU A 46 39.01 -12.89 6.90
N THR A 47 39.55 -12.42 8.02
CA THR A 47 38.94 -11.40 8.88
C THR A 47 39.51 -10.00 8.63
N GLY A 48 40.67 -9.89 8.00
CA GLY A 48 41.16 -8.61 7.50
C GLY A 48 42.57 -8.66 6.96
N ALA A 49 43.02 -7.52 6.40
CA ALA A 49 44.39 -7.35 5.95
C ALA A 49 44.89 -5.95 6.34
N THR A 50 46.13 -5.87 6.82
CA THR A 50 46.77 -4.61 7.21
C THR A 50 48.07 -4.44 6.44
N CYS A 51 48.35 -3.24 5.92
CA CYS A 51 49.62 -2.92 5.30
C CYS A 51 50.33 -1.81 6.07
N THR A 52 51.64 -1.95 6.26
CA THR A 52 52.52 -0.92 6.83
C THR A 52 53.54 -0.47 5.78
N GLY A 53 53.95 0.80 5.84
CA GLY A 53 54.96 1.36 4.92
C GLY A 53 54.44 1.81 3.55
N ALA A 54 53.13 1.69 3.26
CA ALA A 54 52.50 2.24 2.06
C ALA A 54 52.10 3.71 2.27
N SER A 55 52.54 4.62 1.39
CA SER A 55 52.03 6.00 1.36
C SER A 55 50.82 6.21 0.45
N GLY A 56 50.50 5.23 -0.41
CA GLY A 56 49.35 5.26 -1.31
C GLY A 56 48.10 4.56 -0.74
N SER A 57 47.07 4.39 -1.58
CA SER A 57 45.82 3.75 -1.17
C SER A 57 45.98 2.25 -0.93
N VAL A 58 45.40 1.77 0.17
CA VAL A 58 45.25 0.35 0.50
C VAL A 58 43.76 0.05 0.62
N SER A 59 43.26 -0.97 -0.06
CA SER A 59 41.86 -1.39 0.04
C SER A 59 41.72 -2.90 -0.09
N LEU A 60 40.95 -3.51 0.80
CA LEU A 60 40.58 -4.93 0.74
C LEU A 60 39.20 -5.07 0.11
N THR A 61 39.04 -5.98 -0.85
CA THR A 61 37.75 -6.31 -1.47
C THR A 61 37.68 -7.82 -1.67
N GLY A 62 36.79 -8.48 -0.92
CA GLY A 62 36.78 -9.94 -0.84
C GLY A 62 38.09 -10.45 -0.23
N ASP A 63 38.71 -11.40 -0.92
CA ASP A 63 40.01 -12.00 -0.61
C ASP A 63 41.21 -11.21 -1.18
N THR A 64 40.95 -10.08 -1.86
CA THR A 64 41.95 -9.38 -2.66
C THR A 64 42.28 -8.00 -2.09
N LEU A 65 43.53 -7.83 -1.69
CA LEU A 65 44.14 -6.60 -1.19
C LEU A 65 44.78 -5.82 -2.34
N SER A 66 44.26 -4.62 -2.61
CA SER A 66 44.87 -3.66 -3.53
C SER A 66 45.77 -2.69 -2.77
N VAL A 67 47.03 -2.57 -3.19
CA VAL A 67 48.03 -1.68 -2.58
C VAL A 67 48.83 -0.91 -3.62
N GLN A 68 49.03 0.38 -3.39
CA GLN A 68 49.93 1.24 -4.17
C GLN A 68 51.33 1.26 -3.53
N VAL A 69 52.36 0.97 -4.32
CA VAL A 69 53.77 1.01 -3.89
C VAL A 69 54.50 2.12 -4.65
N SER A 70 55.07 3.09 -3.92
CA SER A 70 55.82 4.21 -4.51
C SER A 70 57.33 3.93 -4.58
N ASN A 71 58.05 4.77 -5.32
CA ASN A 71 59.50 4.61 -5.50
C ASN A 71 60.27 4.73 -4.16
N GLY A 72 60.99 3.67 -3.79
CA GLY A 72 61.78 3.60 -2.56
C GLY A 72 61.00 3.14 -1.32
N GLU A 73 59.74 2.72 -1.46
CA GLU A 73 58.94 2.20 -0.34
C GLU A 73 59.16 0.72 -0.08
N ALA A 74 59.08 0.33 1.19
CA ALA A 74 58.99 -1.05 1.64
C ALA A 74 57.62 -1.25 2.28
N VAL A 75 56.73 -1.91 1.57
CA VAL A 75 55.36 -2.18 2.02
C VAL A 75 55.25 -3.61 2.54
N GLN A 76 54.78 -3.77 3.77
CA GLN A 76 54.51 -5.08 4.37
C GLN A 76 53.02 -5.22 4.63
N CYS A 77 52.38 -6.20 4.00
CA CYS A 77 50.97 -6.52 4.23
C CYS A 77 50.83 -7.87 4.96
N THR A 78 49.89 -7.93 5.89
CA THR A 78 49.56 -9.11 6.70
C THR A 78 48.07 -9.38 6.60
N PHE A 79 47.71 -10.59 6.18
CA PHE A 79 46.34 -11.12 6.25
C PHE A 79 46.11 -11.75 7.63
N THR A 80 44.89 -11.66 8.14
CA THR A 80 44.47 -12.21 9.43
C THR A 80 43.28 -13.12 9.19
N ASN A 81 43.37 -14.37 9.63
CA ASN A 81 42.31 -15.37 9.53
C ASN A 81 41.79 -15.79 10.91
N GLU A 82 40.52 -16.18 10.98
CA GLU A 82 39.93 -16.85 12.14
C GLU A 82 39.29 -18.18 11.71
N THR A 83 39.23 -19.15 12.63
CA THR A 83 38.62 -20.45 12.36
C THR A 83 37.10 -20.31 12.18
N LEU A 84 36.57 -20.76 11.04
CA LEU A 84 35.14 -20.88 10.83
C LEU A 84 34.59 -22.01 11.70
N CYS A 85 33.50 -21.73 12.43
CA CYS A 85 32.77 -22.77 13.14
C CYS A 85 31.36 -22.98 12.61
N PRO A 86 31.04 -24.19 12.09
CA PRO A 86 31.93 -25.34 11.86
C PRO A 86 32.89 -25.06 10.70
N ALA A 87 33.89 -25.93 10.49
CA ALA A 87 34.86 -25.78 9.39
C ALA A 87 34.21 -25.71 7.99
N SER A 88 32.97 -26.18 7.86
CA SER A 88 32.13 -26.08 6.67
C SER A 88 31.51 -24.69 6.43
N GLY A 89 31.73 -23.73 7.32
CA GLY A 89 31.24 -22.35 7.24
C GLY A 89 29.80 -22.14 7.73
N THR A 90 28.97 -23.19 7.80
CA THR A 90 27.59 -23.11 8.34
C THR A 90 27.23 -24.31 9.20
N VAL A 91 26.48 -24.08 10.28
CA VAL A 91 25.95 -25.10 11.18
C VAL A 91 24.69 -25.72 10.58
N THR A 92 24.66 -27.04 10.45
CA THR A 92 23.51 -27.79 9.93
C THR A 92 22.94 -28.79 10.94
N THR A 93 23.64 -29.05 12.04
CA THR A 93 23.22 -30.01 13.07
C THR A 93 23.31 -29.44 14.48
N ALA A 94 22.55 -30.03 15.41
CA ALA A 94 22.60 -29.65 16.82
C ALA A 94 23.96 -29.95 17.47
N ALA A 95 24.67 -30.97 17.00
CA ALA A 95 25.99 -31.32 17.49
C ALA A 95 27.04 -30.28 17.07
N GLU A 96 26.98 -29.81 15.82
CA GLU A 96 27.80 -28.70 15.33
C GLU A 96 27.52 -27.41 16.10
N LEU A 97 26.23 -27.08 16.31
CA LEU A 97 25.87 -25.89 17.10
C LEU A 97 26.46 -25.94 18.51
N SER A 98 26.32 -27.09 19.18
CA SER A 98 26.89 -27.30 20.50
C SER A 98 28.42 -27.21 20.50
N ALA A 99 29.09 -27.77 19.49
CA ALA A 99 30.54 -27.71 19.38
C ALA A 99 31.04 -26.28 19.13
N CYS A 100 30.32 -25.50 18.32
CA CYS A 100 30.67 -24.11 18.04
C CYS A 100 30.50 -23.19 19.24
N ILE A 101 29.45 -23.39 20.04
CA ILE A 101 29.32 -22.65 21.31
C ILE A 101 30.47 -22.99 22.25
N LEU A 102 30.88 -24.26 22.36
CA LEU A 102 32.04 -24.64 23.20
C LEU A 102 33.34 -24.02 22.69
N LEU A 103 33.54 -23.99 21.37
CA LEU A 103 34.72 -23.40 20.77
C LEU A 103 34.77 -21.89 21.01
N ALA A 104 33.67 -21.19 20.75
CA ALA A 104 33.56 -19.75 20.98
C ALA A 104 33.73 -19.38 22.46
N ASN A 105 33.19 -20.19 23.37
CA ASN A 105 33.43 -20.00 24.81
C ASN A 105 34.89 -20.20 25.22
N ALA A 106 35.63 -21.07 24.54
CA ALA A 106 37.03 -21.37 24.85
C ALA A 106 38.00 -20.37 24.19
N ASN A 107 37.58 -19.76 23.08
CA ASN A 107 38.33 -18.76 22.35
C ASN A 107 38.06 -17.37 22.97
N GLU A 108 38.59 -17.11 24.17
CA GLU A 108 38.58 -15.79 24.82
C GLU A 108 39.46 -14.76 24.05
N ASN A 109 39.35 -14.72 22.72
CA ASN A 109 40.15 -13.82 21.91
C ASN A 109 39.72 -12.39 22.27
N PRO A 110 40.66 -11.48 22.60
CA PRO A 110 40.37 -10.04 22.68
C PRO A 110 40.13 -9.43 21.28
N SER A 111 39.50 -10.18 20.38
CA SER A 111 39.08 -9.72 19.06
C SER A 111 37.92 -8.73 19.25
N PRO A 112 37.88 -7.61 18.50
CA PRO A 112 36.80 -6.63 18.61
C PRO A 112 35.47 -7.10 18.00
N THR A 113 35.39 -8.33 17.49
CA THR A 113 34.22 -8.90 16.82
C THR A 113 33.82 -10.24 17.44
N ALA A 114 32.53 -10.39 17.75
CA ALA A 114 31.94 -11.61 18.28
C ALA A 114 32.24 -12.86 17.43
N ASP A 115 32.39 -14.02 18.07
CA ASP A 115 32.45 -15.30 17.38
C ASP A 115 31.10 -15.55 16.67
N THR A 116 31.11 -15.57 15.34
CA THR A 116 29.89 -15.66 14.53
C THR A 116 29.58 -17.11 14.13
N ILE A 117 28.39 -17.57 14.52
CA ILE A 117 27.83 -18.87 14.19
C ILE A 117 26.70 -18.68 13.17
N THR A 118 26.92 -19.09 11.93
CA THR A 118 25.92 -18.99 10.85
C THR A 118 25.17 -20.31 10.68
N LEU A 119 23.83 -20.27 10.64
CA LEU A 119 23.01 -21.46 10.39
C LEU A 119 22.89 -21.74 8.89
N GLY A 120 22.91 -23.02 8.52
CA GLY A 120 22.73 -23.49 7.14
C GLY A 120 21.42 -24.26 6.91
N THR A 121 20.75 -24.70 7.99
CA THR A 121 19.47 -25.42 7.93
C THR A 121 18.67 -25.20 9.22
N ASP A 122 17.39 -25.59 9.22
CA ASP A 122 16.63 -25.77 10.46
C ASP A 122 17.29 -26.84 11.35
N ILE A 123 17.48 -26.52 12.63
CA ILE A 123 18.11 -27.38 13.64
C ILE A 123 17.07 -27.74 14.70
N THR A 124 16.92 -29.04 14.97
CA THR A 124 16.17 -29.53 16.14
C THR A 124 17.13 -30.08 17.20
N LEU A 125 17.09 -29.51 18.40
CA LEU A 125 17.95 -29.89 19.51
C LEU A 125 17.54 -31.24 20.09
N THR A 126 18.51 -32.14 20.19
CA THR A 126 18.37 -33.45 20.85
C THR A 126 18.86 -33.44 22.31
N SER A 127 19.65 -32.44 22.68
CA SER A 127 20.21 -32.20 24.02
C SER A 127 20.26 -30.71 24.31
N SER A 128 20.45 -30.35 25.59
CA SER A 128 20.66 -28.95 25.95
C SER A 128 21.97 -28.43 25.36
N LEU A 129 21.98 -27.18 24.88
CA LEU A 129 23.20 -26.51 24.45
C LEU A 129 24.06 -26.11 25.66
N PRO A 130 25.39 -25.96 25.46
CA PRO A 130 26.27 -25.37 26.46
C PRO A 130 25.84 -23.95 26.83
N GLN A 131 26.18 -23.53 28.04
CA GLN A 131 25.98 -22.15 28.47
C GLN A 131 26.94 -21.23 27.72
N ILE A 132 26.45 -20.07 27.29
CA ILE A 132 27.24 -19.04 26.61
C ILE A 132 27.91 -18.18 27.67
N THR A 133 29.24 -18.14 27.64
CA THR A 133 30.08 -17.44 28.62
C THR A 133 30.98 -16.38 28.01
N SER A 134 31.04 -16.31 26.68
CA SER A 134 31.75 -15.29 25.89
C SER A 134 30.77 -14.53 24.97
N GLU A 135 31.32 -13.65 24.13
CA GLU A 135 30.58 -12.94 23.08
C GLU A 135 30.36 -13.84 21.86
N ILE A 136 29.10 -14.11 21.52
CA ILE A 136 28.69 -14.98 20.41
C ILE A 136 27.60 -14.29 19.59
N ALA A 137 27.75 -14.25 18.28
CA ALA A 137 26.70 -13.88 17.34
C ALA A 137 26.13 -15.14 16.67
N VAL A 138 24.81 -15.29 16.66
CA VAL A 138 24.09 -16.33 15.93
C VAL A 138 23.37 -15.68 14.75
N GLU A 139 23.89 -15.92 13.56
CA GLU A 139 23.31 -15.50 12.29
C GLU A 139 22.41 -16.61 11.75
N GLY A 140 21.10 -16.41 11.91
CA GLY A 140 20.11 -17.42 11.60
C GLY A 140 19.87 -17.65 10.11
N ALA A 141 20.13 -16.65 9.26
CA ALA A 141 19.83 -16.69 7.82
C ALA A 141 18.39 -17.16 7.50
N GLY A 142 17.46 -16.90 8.41
CA GLY A 142 16.07 -17.35 8.36
C GLY A 142 15.80 -18.74 8.92
N TYR A 143 16.83 -19.55 9.22
CA TYR A 143 16.67 -20.88 9.77
C TYR A 143 16.26 -20.89 11.24
N ALA A 144 15.66 -22.01 11.65
CA ALA A 144 15.22 -22.20 13.01
C ALA A 144 16.16 -23.02 13.87
N ILE A 145 16.13 -22.71 15.16
CA ILE A 145 16.58 -23.59 16.23
C ILE A 145 15.36 -23.96 17.05
N SER A 146 15.02 -25.24 17.10
CA SER A 146 13.87 -25.75 17.85
C SER A 146 14.25 -26.78 18.89
N SER A 147 13.63 -26.75 20.08
CA SER A 147 13.85 -27.78 21.11
C SER A 147 12.87 -28.96 21.06
N GLY A 148 11.91 -28.93 20.13
CA GLY A 148 10.82 -29.91 20.10
C GLY A 148 9.91 -29.91 21.34
N GLY A 149 9.90 -28.82 22.13
CA GLY A 149 9.08 -28.65 23.33
C GLY A 149 9.66 -29.23 24.62
N GLY A 150 10.92 -29.69 24.63
CA GLY A 150 11.50 -30.40 25.78
C GLY A 150 12.53 -29.62 26.59
N ARG A 151 13.13 -28.54 26.05
CA ARG A 151 14.33 -27.93 26.63
C ARG A 151 14.45 -26.44 26.31
N ARG A 152 15.20 -25.72 27.14
CA ARG A 152 15.66 -24.36 26.80
C ARG A 152 16.60 -24.41 25.59
N ILE A 153 16.54 -23.39 24.73
CA ILE A 153 17.44 -23.27 23.58
C ILE A 153 18.79 -22.70 24.05
N PHE A 154 18.82 -21.47 24.56
CA PHE A 154 20.05 -20.81 25.00
C PHE A 154 20.04 -20.44 26.48
N TYR A 155 21.21 -20.52 27.12
CA TYR A 155 21.48 -19.93 28.42
C TYR A 155 22.69 -19.00 28.28
N VAL A 156 22.48 -17.70 28.42
CA VAL A 156 23.52 -16.68 28.52
C VAL A 156 23.94 -16.47 29.98
N ALA A 157 25.20 -16.73 30.29
CA ALA A 157 25.81 -16.48 31.61
C ALA A 157 25.95 -14.99 31.91
N ALA A 158 26.26 -14.65 33.16
CA ALA A 158 26.56 -13.28 33.57
C ALA A 158 27.71 -12.61 32.80
N ALA A 159 28.69 -13.39 32.34
CA ALA A 159 29.79 -12.91 31.49
C ALA A 159 29.52 -13.08 29.98
N GLY A 160 28.43 -13.75 29.61
CA GLY A 160 28.09 -14.01 28.22
C GLY A 160 27.42 -12.82 27.56
N ASP A 161 27.66 -12.69 26.26
CA ASP A 161 27.00 -11.74 25.38
C ASP A 161 26.50 -12.50 24.15
N LEU A 162 25.19 -12.55 23.96
CA LEU A 162 24.57 -13.25 22.84
C LEU A 162 23.87 -12.26 21.92
N THR A 163 24.27 -12.23 20.66
CA THR A 163 23.51 -11.61 19.57
C THR A 163 22.78 -12.70 18.78
N VAL A 164 21.49 -12.52 18.54
CA VAL A 164 20.67 -13.39 17.68
C VAL A 164 20.07 -12.56 16.56
N ASN A 165 20.52 -12.77 15.34
CA ASN A 165 20.05 -12.06 14.16
C ASN A 165 19.40 -13.01 13.15
N GLN A 166 18.28 -12.60 12.56
CA GLN A 166 17.58 -13.34 11.50
C GLN A 166 17.33 -14.84 11.81
N ALA A 167 17.09 -15.20 13.08
CA ALA A 167 16.87 -16.58 13.49
C ALA A 167 15.43 -16.82 13.95
N MET A 168 14.96 -18.06 13.80
CA MET A 168 13.68 -18.51 14.37
C MET A 168 13.91 -19.41 15.60
N LEU A 169 13.70 -18.90 16.81
CA LEU A 169 13.76 -19.71 18.03
C LEU A 169 12.37 -20.20 18.41
N ARG A 170 12.09 -21.49 18.19
CA ARG A 170 10.74 -22.04 18.32
C ARG A 170 10.60 -23.29 19.18
N ASN A 171 9.49 -23.39 19.89
CA ASN A 171 9.16 -24.54 20.74
C ASN A 171 10.25 -24.86 21.77
N GLY A 172 10.91 -23.83 22.32
CA GLY A 172 11.76 -23.92 23.51
C GLY A 172 10.90 -24.16 24.75
N SER A 173 11.36 -25.00 25.68
CA SER A 173 10.65 -25.34 26.92
C SER A 173 11.57 -25.27 28.13
N GLY A 174 11.45 -24.19 28.90
CA GLY A 174 12.22 -23.93 30.11
C GLY A 174 11.39 -24.29 31.33
N VAL A 175 11.80 -25.30 32.10
CA VAL A 175 10.99 -25.83 33.22
C VAL A 175 10.52 -24.72 34.18
N THR A 176 11.39 -23.76 34.49
CA THR A 176 11.07 -22.66 35.41
C THR A 176 11.15 -21.28 34.76
N THR A 177 12.09 -21.07 33.86
CA THR A 177 12.42 -19.74 33.33
C THR A 177 12.87 -19.86 31.88
N GLY A 178 12.46 -18.89 31.05
CA GLY A 178 12.99 -18.68 29.71
C GLY A 178 12.87 -19.90 28.81
N GLY A 179 11.77 -20.00 28.06
CA GLY A 179 11.54 -21.17 27.19
C GLY A 179 12.54 -21.25 26.05
N ALA A 180 12.76 -20.14 25.35
CA ALA A 180 13.84 -20.04 24.38
C ALA A 180 15.16 -19.68 25.07
N ILE A 181 15.18 -18.56 25.80
CA ILE A 181 16.41 -17.96 26.33
C ILE A 181 16.26 -17.65 27.81
N TYR A 182 17.24 -18.08 28.60
CA TYR A 182 17.48 -17.55 29.94
C TYR A 182 18.71 -16.65 29.86
N ASN A 183 18.53 -15.37 30.17
CA ASN A 183 19.56 -14.36 30.12
C ASN A 183 19.98 -13.93 31.52
N ASP A 184 21.26 -14.10 31.82
CA ASP A 184 21.93 -13.57 33.02
C ASP A 184 23.01 -12.52 32.66
N GLY A 185 23.29 -12.32 31.36
CA GLY A 185 24.30 -11.40 30.83
C GLY A 185 23.70 -10.39 29.84
N LEU A 186 24.36 -10.20 28.68
CA LEU A 186 23.88 -9.32 27.61
C LEU A 186 23.21 -10.15 26.50
N LEU A 187 22.04 -9.68 26.06
CA LEU A 187 21.28 -10.30 24.98
C LEU A 187 20.79 -9.24 24.00
N THR A 188 21.17 -9.41 22.73
CA THR A 188 20.67 -8.62 21.60
C THR A 188 19.90 -9.52 20.65
N VAL A 189 18.69 -9.14 20.28
CA VAL A 189 17.84 -9.90 19.33
C VAL A 189 17.38 -8.98 18.22
N THR A 190 17.71 -9.31 16.98
CA THR A 190 17.41 -8.49 15.80
C THR A 190 16.80 -9.33 14.68
N ASN A 191 15.82 -8.77 13.97
CA ASN A 191 15.21 -9.36 12.77
C ASN A 191 14.75 -10.82 12.94
N SER A 192 14.42 -11.22 14.17
CA SER A 192 14.27 -12.60 14.58
C SER A 192 12.86 -12.92 15.03
N THR A 193 12.53 -14.21 15.07
CA THR A 193 11.21 -14.68 15.50
C THR A 193 11.31 -15.64 16.65
N LEU A 194 10.68 -15.31 17.77
CA LEU A 194 10.55 -16.18 18.92
C LEU A 194 9.10 -16.66 19.01
N SER A 195 8.86 -17.95 18.78
CA SER A 195 7.49 -18.47 18.69
C SER A 195 7.24 -19.81 19.36
N GLY A 196 6.03 -19.99 19.91
CA GLY A 196 5.62 -21.25 20.53
C GLY A 196 6.49 -21.69 21.72
N ASN A 197 7.26 -20.79 22.31
CA ASN A 197 8.14 -21.12 23.44
C ASN A 197 7.34 -21.11 24.75
N THR A 198 7.68 -22.01 25.67
CA THR A 198 6.94 -22.24 26.91
C THR A 198 7.84 -22.25 28.15
N ALA A 199 7.43 -21.61 29.24
CA ALA A 199 8.10 -21.72 30.54
C ALA A 199 7.15 -21.41 31.71
N ASN A 200 7.64 -21.43 32.97
CA ASN A 200 6.84 -20.84 34.05
C ASN A 200 6.90 -19.30 34.02
N ASN A 201 8.10 -18.72 33.87
CA ASN A 201 8.29 -17.28 33.71
C ASN A 201 9.04 -16.98 32.42
N GLY A 202 8.51 -16.08 31.59
CA GLY A 202 9.14 -15.69 30.34
C GLY A 202 9.06 -16.82 29.33
N GLY A 203 7.90 -17.00 28.69
CA GLY A 203 7.69 -18.12 27.76
C GLY A 203 8.75 -18.17 26.66
N ALA A 204 9.17 -17.01 26.15
CA ALA A 204 10.35 -16.89 25.28
C ALA A 204 11.61 -16.55 26.08
N ILE A 205 11.64 -15.38 26.73
CA ILE A 205 12.84 -14.83 27.37
C ILE A 205 12.58 -14.60 28.86
N PHE A 206 13.50 -15.08 29.69
CA PHE A 206 13.63 -14.65 31.07
C PHE A 206 14.92 -13.85 31.23
N ASN A 207 14.81 -12.62 31.74
CA ASN A 207 15.93 -11.71 31.98
C ASN A 207 16.15 -11.51 33.48
N ALA A 208 17.33 -11.92 33.97
CA ALA A 208 17.70 -11.90 35.38
C ALA A 208 18.12 -10.51 35.89
N ALA A 209 18.40 -10.39 37.19
CA ALA A 209 18.47 -9.12 37.91
C ALA A 209 19.65 -8.20 37.53
N LEU A 210 20.69 -8.74 36.88
CA LEU A 210 21.86 -7.97 36.43
C LEU A 210 22.01 -7.97 34.90
N ALA A 211 21.04 -8.56 34.21
CA ALA A 211 21.11 -8.84 32.79
C ALA A 211 20.45 -7.71 31.98
N THR A 212 20.81 -7.55 30.71
CA THR A 212 20.20 -6.56 29.81
C THR A 212 19.72 -7.25 28.54
N VAL A 213 18.53 -6.86 28.07
CA VAL A 213 17.97 -7.33 26.81
C VAL A 213 17.67 -6.14 25.90
N SER A 214 18.24 -6.15 24.70
CA SER A 214 17.86 -5.29 23.59
C SER A 214 17.17 -6.12 22.50
N VAL A 215 16.00 -5.70 22.05
CA VAL A 215 15.27 -6.34 20.97
C VAL A 215 14.86 -5.30 19.94
N THR A 216 15.21 -5.55 18.68
CA THR A 216 14.87 -4.67 17.56
C THR A 216 14.28 -5.46 16.39
N ASN A 217 13.26 -4.92 15.72
CA ASN A 217 12.67 -5.49 14.49
C ASN A 217 12.33 -6.99 14.61
N SER A 218 11.81 -7.43 15.74
CA SER A 218 11.60 -8.86 15.99
C SER A 218 10.15 -9.19 16.34
N THR A 219 9.73 -10.41 16.00
CA THR A 219 8.37 -10.90 16.21
C THR A 219 8.33 -11.95 17.34
N PHE A 220 7.51 -11.70 18.35
CA PHE A 220 7.21 -12.65 19.43
C PHE A 220 5.78 -13.14 19.27
N SER A 221 5.59 -14.43 18.94
CA SER A 221 4.24 -14.94 18.67
C SER A 221 3.92 -16.29 19.30
N GLY A 222 2.77 -16.36 19.97
CA GLY A 222 2.28 -17.62 20.55
C GLY A 222 3.16 -18.19 21.66
N ASN A 223 3.99 -17.36 22.32
CA ASN A 223 4.77 -17.80 23.47
C ASN A 223 3.86 -17.88 24.71
N THR A 224 4.08 -18.87 25.57
CA THR A 224 3.24 -19.10 26.74
C THR A 224 4.03 -19.24 28.04
N ALA A 225 3.52 -18.63 29.10
CA ALA A 225 4.06 -18.78 30.45
C ALA A 225 2.98 -19.35 31.40
N THR A 226 3.35 -20.26 32.30
CA THR A 226 2.38 -20.76 33.29
C THR A 226 2.18 -19.80 34.48
N ASN A 227 3.12 -18.87 34.70
CA ASN A 227 3.07 -17.93 35.82
C ASN A 227 3.15 -16.46 35.40
N ALA A 228 4.14 -16.02 34.61
CA ALA A 228 4.29 -14.60 34.31
C ALA A 228 5.04 -14.33 33.00
N GLY A 229 4.62 -13.30 32.27
CA GLY A 229 5.28 -12.83 31.04
C GLY A 229 5.25 -13.88 29.94
N GLY A 230 4.11 -14.00 29.25
CA GLY A 230 3.93 -15.03 28.21
C GLY A 230 5.01 -15.05 27.14
N ALA A 231 5.56 -13.90 26.78
CA ALA A 231 6.79 -13.80 25.99
C ALA A 231 8.00 -13.49 26.87
N VAL A 232 7.97 -12.38 27.60
CA VAL A 232 9.16 -11.85 28.31
C VAL A 232 8.85 -11.67 29.79
N TYR A 233 9.73 -12.18 30.64
CA TYR A 233 9.78 -11.84 32.06
C TYR A 233 11.11 -11.15 32.35
N SER A 234 11.07 -9.91 32.83
CA SER A 234 12.28 -9.14 33.15
C SER A 234 12.26 -8.57 34.56
N VAL A 235 13.36 -8.75 35.28
CA VAL A 235 13.65 -8.07 36.56
C VAL A 235 14.80 -7.06 36.43
N SER A 236 15.21 -6.75 35.21
CA SER A 236 16.26 -5.78 34.87
C SER A 236 15.88 -5.00 33.59
N THR A 237 16.80 -4.22 33.04
CA THR A 237 16.56 -3.34 31.89
C THR A 237 16.12 -4.11 30.65
N LEU A 238 15.03 -3.65 30.05
CA LEU A 238 14.49 -4.15 28.78
C LEU A 238 14.38 -2.99 27.78
N ILE A 239 14.97 -3.17 26.59
CA ILE A 239 14.95 -2.18 25.52
C ILE A 239 14.25 -2.80 24.31
N LEU A 240 13.13 -2.21 23.88
CA LEU A 240 12.31 -2.72 22.79
C LEU A 240 12.10 -1.64 21.74
N THR A 241 12.58 -1.88 20.52
CA THR A 241 12.43 -0.98 19.38
C THR A 241 11.80 -1.69 18.19
N SER A 242 10.69 -1.18 17.66
CA SER A 242 10.06 -1.74 16.44
C SER A 242 9.77 -3.25 16.53
N ASN A 243 9.25 -3.76 17.65
CA ASN A 243 8.93 -5.19 17.78
C ASN A 243 7.43 -5.45 17.68
N THR A 244 7.04 -6.68 17.33
CA THR A 244 5.64 -7.12 17.35
C THR A 244 5.44 -8.26 18.34
N PHE A 245 4.69 -8.02 19.42
CA PHE A 245 4.28 -9.03 20.40
C PHE A 245 2.83 -9.42 20.14
N ALA A 246 2.57 -10.62 19.61
CA ALA A 246 1.25 -11.02 19.15
C ALA A 246 0.84 -12.44 19.56
N GLY A 247 -0.27 -12.59 20.29
CA GLY A 247 -0.80 -13.89 20.69
C GLY A 247 0.00 -14.58 21.81
N ASN A 248 0.86 -13.86 22.52
CA ASN A 248 1.55 -14.38 23.70
C ASN A 248 0.60 -14.41 24.90
N ALA A 249 0.72 -15.39 25.78
CA ALA A 249 -0.19 -15.54 26.91
C ALA A 249 0.48 -16.04 28.19
N SER A 250 0.00 -15.56 29.35
CA SER A 250 0.26 -16.18 30.65
C SER A 250 -1.01 -16.87 31.13
N THR A 251 -0.91 -18.09 31.69
CA THR A 251 -2.09 -18.74 32.30
C THR A 251 -2.54 -18.04 33.58
N ASN A 252 -1.64 -17.28 34.24
CA ASN A 252 -2.00 -16.36 35.29
C ASN A 252 -2.20 -14.97 34.70
N ALA A 253 -3.46 -14.62 34.41
CA ALA A 253 -3.85 -13.39 33.73
C ALA A 253 -3.41 -12.10 34.45
N SER A 254 -3.15 -12.18 35.77
CA SER A 254 -2.70 -11.04 36.59
C SER A 254 -1.22 -10.68 36.38
N ASN A 255 -0.46 -11.51 35.66
CA ASN A 255 1.00 -11.41 35.56
C ASN A 255 1.49 -11.18 34.12
N GLY A 256 0.67 -10.56 33.27
CA GLY A 256 1.05 -10.11 31.92
C GLY A 256 1.00 -11.22 30.87
N GLY A 257 0.13 -11.03 29.88
CA GLY A 257 -0.04 -11.87 28.71
C GLY A 257 1.19 -11.88 27.81
N SER A 258 1.80 -10.72 27.51
CA SER A 258 3.06 -10.68 26.76
C SER A 258 4.27 -10.43 27.66
N ILE A 259 4.26 -9.37 28.46
CA ILE A 259 5.44 -8.94 29.22
C ILE A 259 5.13 -8.79 30.70
N TYR A 260 5.99 -9.35 31.54
CA TYR A 260 6.08 -9.02 32.95
C TYR A 260 7.39 -8.28 33.20
N ASN A 261 7.30 -7.08 33.75
CA ASN A 261 8.45 -6.22 34.02
C ASN A 261 8.46 -5.77 35.48
N ALA A 262 9.62 -5.90 36.12
CA ALA A 262 9.86 -5.47 37.49
C ALA A 262 11.01 -4.45 37.61
N SER A 263 11.43 -3.84 36.50
CA SER A 263 12.49 -2.82 36.47
C SER A 263 12.21 -1.79 35.36
N THR A 264 13.24 -1.24 34.71
CA THR A 264 13.10 -0.23 33.65
C THR A 264 12.85 -0.87 32.28
N MET A 265 11.81 -0.40 31.59
CA MET A 265 11.49 -0.79 30.20
C MET A 265 11.47 0.44 29.30
N HIS A 266 12.27 0.40 28.23
CA HIS A 266 12.37 1.44 27.20
C HIS A 266 11.63 0.99 25.93
N LEU A 267 10.70 1.80 25.45
CA LEU A 267 9.80 1.45 24.34
C LEU A 267 9.84 2.50 23.23
N ALA A 268 10.09 2.09 21.99
CA ALA A 268 9.89 2.92 20.81
C ALA A 268 9.30 2.11 19.64
N GLY A 269 8.19 2.58 19.06
CA GLY A 269 7.66 2.04 17.80
C GLY A 269 7.16 0.59 17.86
N ASN A 270 6.84 0.02 19.02
CA ASN A 270 6.43 -1.39 19.16
C ASN A 270 4.93 -1.62 18.95
N ILE A 271 4.53 -2.85 18.61
CA ILE A 271 3.15 -3.36 18.65
C ILE A 271 2.98 -4.35 19.81
N PHE A 272 1.91 -4.19 20.59
CA PHE A 272 1.49 -5.11 21.65
C PHE A 272 0.04 -5.61 21.45
N ALA A 273 -0.09 -6.91 21.20
CA ALA A 273 -1.33 -7.63 20.93
C ALA A 273 -1.34 -9.01 21.59
N ALA A 274 -1.33 -9.08 22.91
CA ALA A 274 -1.36 -10.34 23.65
C ALA A 274 -2.58 -11.20 23.29
N GLY A 275 -2.47 -12.51 23.58
CA GLY A 275 -3.55 -13.46 23.39
C GLY A 275 -4.71 -13.25 24.38
N ALA A 276 -5.67 -14.17 24.38
CA ALA A 276 -6.93 -14.06 25.11
C ALA A 276 -6.83 -13.93 26.65
N SER A 277 -5.64 -14.07 27.24
CA SER A 277 -5.42 -14.08 28.69
C SER A 277 -4.39 -13.04 29.13
N GLY A 278 -4.85 -12.05 29.90
CA GLY A 278 -4.03 -11.09 30.62
C GLY A 278 -3.72 -9.79 29.86
N ALA A 279 -3.34 -8.76 30.61
CA ALA A 279 -2.85 -7.48 30.09
C ALA A 279 -1.63 -7.68 29.18
N ASN A 280 -1.46 -6.86 28.14
CA ASN A 280 -0.27 -6.91 27.29
C ASN A 280 1.03 -6.84 28.12
N CYS A 281 1.09 -5.89 29.05
CA CYS A 281 2.20 -5.74 29.98
C CYS A 281 1.71 -5.66 31.42
N VAL A 282 2.48 -6.22 32.35
CA VAL A 282 2.34 -5.98 33.79
C VAL A 282 3.66 -5.42 34.31
N ASN A 283 3.56 -4.30 35.02
CA ASN A 283 4.69 -3.54 35.53
C ASN A 283 4.60 -3.43 37.06
N ILE A 284 5.48 -4.11 37.80
CA ILE A 284 5.46 -4.16 39.27
C ILE A 284 6.70 -3.48 39.83
N ALA A 285 6.51 -2.34 40.52
CA ALA A 285 7.61 -1.49 41.00
C ALA A 285 8.61 -1.12 39.87
N ALA A 286 8.07 -0.97 38.66
CA ALA A 286 8.81 -0.82 37.41
C ALA A 286 8.63 0.59 36.81
N THR A 287 9.58 1.01 35.99
CA THR A 287 9.54 2.29 35.26
C THR A 287 9.37 2.02 33.77
N ILE A 288 8.36 2.62 33.15
CA ILE A 288 8.20 2.59 31.69
C ILE A 288 8.65 3.93 31.12
N ILE A 289 9.61 3.87 30.20
CA ILE A 289 10.08 5.00 29.40
C ILE A 289 9.53 4.79 27.98
N ASP A 290 8.38 5.40 27.72
CA ASP A 290 7.70 5.38 26.42
C ASP A 290 8.25 6.51 25.56
N ASN A 291 9.24 6.19 24.72
CA ASN A 291 9.89 7.15 23.83
C ASN A 291 9.05 7.47 22.57
N GLY A 292 7.92 6.79 22.37
CA GLY A 292 6.92 7.17 21.38
C GLY A 292 6.55 6.09 20.36
N TYR A 293 5.45 6.36 19.66
CA TYR A 293 4.90 5.59 18.54
C TYR A 293 4.62 4.10 18.82
N ASN A 294 4.45 3.73 20.08
CA ASN A 294 4.03 2.39 20.46
C ASN A 294 2.52 2.22 20.21
N ARG A 295 2.08 1.01 19.85
CA ARG A 295 0.69 0.67 19.53
C ARG A 295 0.27 -0.52 20.37
N SER A 296 -0.63 -0.30 21.31
CA SER A 296 -1.11 -1.33 22.23
C SER A 296 -2.60 -1.57 22.06
N SER A 297 -2.99 -2.83 21.92
CA SER A 297 -4.39 -3.28 21.90
C SER A 297 -5.11 -3.07 23.24
N ASP A 298 -4.37 -2.75 24.31
CA ASP A 298 -4.91 -2.36 25.61
C ASP A 298 -4.14 -1.17 26.21
N ALA A 299 -4.42 -0.81 27.46
CA ALA A 299 -3.82 0.34 28.13
C ALA A 299 -2.53 0.06 28.94
N THR A 300 -1.90 -1.11 28.80
CA THR A 300 -1.00 -1.62 29.86
C THR A 300 0.50 -1.51 29.59
N CYS A 301 0.91 -1.38 28.33
CA CYS A 301 2.33 -1.29 27.96
C CYS A 301 2.86 0.14 27.81
N THR A 302 2.02 1.10 27.43
CA THR A 302 2.46 2.43 26.99
C THR A 302 1.99 3.52 27.95
N ASN A 303 2.77 4.58 28.09
CA ASN A 303 2.58 5.68 29.05
C ASN A 303 2.44 7.05 28.33
N GLY A 304 1.75 7.06 27.19
CA GLY A 304 1.45 8.30 26.46
C GLY A 304 2.66 9.01 25.86
N GLY A 305 3.73 8.28 25.52
CA GLY A 305 4.84 8.81 24.73
C GLY A 305 4.35 9.40 23.40
N THR A 306 5.15 10.28 22.78
CA THR A 306 4.77 10.98 21.54
C THR A 306 4.24 10.02 20.49
N GLY A 307 3.02 10.26 20.03
CA GLY A 307 2.38 9.44 19.01
C GLY A 307 2.04 8.01 19.43
N SER A 308 2.28 7.57 20.68
CA SER A 308 1.87 6.27 21.21
C SER A 308 0.35 6.20 21.42
N MET A 309 -0.26 5.02 21.23
CA MET A 309 -1.71 4.81 21.36
C MET A 309 -2.03 3.50 22.08
N THR A 310 -3.10 3.52 22.88
CA THR A 310 -3.66 2.37 23.62
C THR A 310 -5.06 2.03 23.13
N ASN A 311 -5.51 0.79 23.42
CA ASN A 311 -6.82 0.27 23.00
C ASN A 311 -7.08 0.40 21.48
N VAL A 312 -6.03 0.23 20.68
CA VAL A 312 -6.10 0.38 19.22
C VAL A 312 -6.42 -0.92 18.50
N SER A 313 -7.00 -0.81 17.30
CA SER A 313 -7.16 -1.95 16.41
C SER A 313 -5.88 -2.19 15.62
N LEU A 314 -5.36 -3.42 15.68
CA LEU A 314 -4.06 -3.78 15.08
C LEU A 314 -4.19 -4.70 13.87
N ASN A 315 -5.32 -5.40 13.72
CA ASN A 315 -5.64 -6.28 12.58
C ASN A 315 -4.47 -7.16 12.11
N LEU A 316 -3.75 -7.80 13.04
CA LEU A 316 -2.57 -8.61 12.71
C LEU A 316 -2.98 -9.94 12.06
N GLY A 317 -2.38 -10.27 10.91
CA GLY A 317 -2.50 -11.58 10.27
C GLY A 317 -1.85 -12.71 11.07
N PRO A 318 -2.00 -14.00 10.64
CA PRO A 318 -1.31 -15.15 11.26
C PRO A 318 0.21 -14.99 11.25
N LEU A 319 0.93 -15.78 12.08
CA LEU A 319 2.38 -15.89 11.95
C LEU A 319 2.65 -16.64 10.64
N ALA A 320 3.26 -15.97 9.66
CA ALA A 320 3.44 -16.50 8.32
C ALA A 320 4.72 -15.96 7.69
N ASP A 321 5.11 -16.58 6.57
CA ASP A 321 6.14 -16.03 5.69
C ASP A 321 5.53 -14.86 4.92
N ASN A 322 6.07 -13.65 5.14
CA ASN A 322 5.65 -12.42 4.49
C ASN A 322 6.78 -11.78 3.66
N GLY A 323 7.70 -12.59 3.13
CA GLY A 323 8.72 -12.14 2.17
C GLY A 323 10.05 -11.71 2.79
N GLY A 324 10.35 -12.17 4.00
CA GLY A 324 11.60 -11.89 4.73
C GLY A 324 12.31 -13.15 5.23
N PRO A 325 13.46 -13.01 5.90
CA PRO A 325 14.23 -14.16 6.40
C PRO A 325 13.47 -14.96 7.47
N THR A 326 12.69 -14.30 8.34
CA THR A 326 11.96 -14.98 9.42
C THR A 326 10.46 -14.69 9.37
N LEU A 327 9.64 -15.54 9.99
CA LEU A 327 8.17 -15.42 9.97
C LEU A 327 7.70 -14.18 10.73
N THR A 328 6.69 -13.47 10.22
CA THR A 328 6.21 -12.22 10.83
C THR A 328 4.69 -12.21 10.99
N ARG A 329 4.19 -11.20 11.72
CA ARG A 329 2.76 -10.92 11.92
C ARG A 329 2.45 -9.59 11.23
N LEU A 330 1.91 -9.67 10.01
CA LEU A 330 1.66 -8.48 9.18
C LEU A 330 0.44 -7.69 9.68
N PRO A 331 0.55 -6.38 9.95
CA PRO A 331 -0.60 -5.49 10.11
C PRO A 331 -1.46 -5.47 8.84
N GLY A 332 -2.74 -5.79 8.97
CA GLY A 332 -3.71 -5.74 7.88
C GLY A 332 -4.36 -4.36 7.71
N ALA A 333 -5.19 -4.24 6.67
CA ALA A 333 -5.95 -3.02 6.37
C ALA A 333 -6.71 -2.48 7.60
N GLY A 334 -6.75 -1.15 7.74
CA GLY A 334 -7.38 -0.47 8.87
C GLY A 334 -6.61 -0.57 10.20
N SER A 335 -5.42 -1.18 10.24
CA SER A 335 -4.58 -1.21 11.44
C SER A 335 -4.07 0.17 11.81
N ASN A 336 -4.19 0.56 13.09
CA ASN A 336 -3.63 1.79 13.63
C ASN A 336 -2.09 1.81 13.66
N ALA A 337 -1.43 0.70 13.34
CA ALA A 337 0.02 0.63 13.25
C ALA A 337 0.56 1.13 11.90
N ILE A 338 -0.22 1.02 10.82
CA ILE A 338 0.21 1.42 9.46
C ILE A 338 0.27 2.94 9.38
N GLY A 339 1.41 3.48 8.92
CA GLY A 339 1.63 4.94 8.85
C GLY A 339 1.65 5.65 10.19
N ALA A 340 1.96 4.94 11.27
CA ALA A 340 1.95 5.44 12.64
C ALA A 340 3.09 6.41 12.97
N ILE A 341 4.24 6.28 12.30
CA ILE A 341 5.48 6.99 12.61
C ILE A 341 5.76 8.00 11.48
N PRO A 342 5.69 9.32 11.72
CA PRO A 342 5.95 10.32 10.69
C PRO A 342 7.33 10.14 10.04
N ASN A 343 7.40 10.41 8.74
CA ASN A 343 8.67 10.46 8.01
C ASN A 343 9.62 11.51 8.63
N GLY A 344 10.90 11.20 8.67
CA GLY A 344 11.95 11.98 9.33
C GLY A 344 12.08 11.73 10.84
N THR A 345 11.25 10.87 11.44
CA THR A 345 11.35 10.57 12.87
C THR A 345 12.66 9.83 13.18
N GLY A 346 13.41 10.33 14.16
CA GLY A 346 14.55 9.65 14.77
C GLY A 346 14.45 9.71 16.30
N ILE A 347 14.43 8.55 16.95
CA ILE A 347 14.32 8.42 18.42
C ILE A 347 15.44 7.53 18.94
N ASN A 348 16.19 8.02 19.93
CA ASN A 348 17.11 7.20 20.72
C ASN A 348 16.34 6.55 21.89
N ASN A 349 16.29 5.23 21.86
CA ASN A 349 15.65 4.36 22.84
C ASN A 349 16.71 3.64 23.69
N ASN A 350 17.53 4.41 24.42
CA ASN A 350 18.62 3.90 25.27
C ASN A 350 19.73 3.16 24.49
N GLY A 351 20.21 3.79 23.41
CA GLY A 351 21.26 3.25 22.54
C GLY A 351 20.72 2.68 21.23
N GLU A 352 19.50 2.15 21.24
CA GLU A 352 18.80 1.69 20.04
C GLU A 352 18.10 2.83 19.33
N THR A 353 18.19 2.93 18.01
CA THR A 353 17.56 4.04 17.27
C THR A 353 16.36 3.57 16.46
N LEU A 354 15.18 4.12 16.76
CA LEU A 354 14.03 4.07 15.86
C LEU A 354 14.22 5.15 14.79
N SER A 355 14.30 4.75 13.51
CA SER A 355 14.42 5.67 12.37
C SER A 355 13.33 5.43 11.34
N CYS A 356 12.68 6.51 10.91
CA CYS A 356 11.76 6.53 9.78
C CYS A 356 12.28 7.52 8.74
N ASN A 357 13.24 7.10 7.91
CA ASN A 357 14.01 7.98 7.03
C ASN A 357 14.56 7.30 5.76
N ASN A 358 14.06 6.11 5.43
CA ASN A 358 14.44 5.23 4.31
C ASN A 358 15.88 4.69 4.38
N VAL A 359 16.55 4.78 5.54
CA VAL A 359 17.92 4.26 5.72
C VAL A 359 17.94 2.93 6.47
N THR A 360 16.94 2.69 7.31
CA THR A 360 16.82 1.42 8.06
C THR A 360 15.84 0.49 7.39
N THR A 361 16.04 -0.81 7.57
CA THR A 361 15.13 -1.85 7.12
C THR A 361 14.35 -2.45 8.29
N ASP A 362 13.21 -3.07 7.97
CA ASP A 362 12.40 -3.83 8.89
C ASP A 362 12.82 -5.33 8.94
N GLN A 363 12.03 -6.15 9.65
CA GLN A 363 12.30 -7.60 9.76
C GLN A 363 12.26 -8.35 8.43
N ILE A 364 11.54 -7.84 7.41
CA ILE A 364 11.44 -8.46 6.09
C ILE A 364 12.38 -7.84 5.05
N GLY A 365 13.21 -6.89 5.45
CA GLY A 365 14.19 -6.22 4.59
C GLY A 365 13.65 -5.01 3.82
N ASN A 366 12.41 -4.60 4.06
CA ASN A 366 11.84 -3.38 3.48
C ASN A 366 12.40 -2.14 4.18
N SER A 367 12.72 -1.10 3.41
CA SER A 367 13.10 0.18 3.97
C SER A 367 11.98 0.84 4.78
N ARG A 368 12.34 1.66 5.76
CA ARG A 368 11.41 2.41 6.62
C ARG A 368 11.54 3.92 6.40
N PRO A 369 10.58 4.59 5.72
CA PRO A 369 9.36 4.05 5.11
C PRO A 369 9.65 3.36 3.76
N ILE A 370 8.74 2.47 3.30
CA ILE A 370 8.85 1.82 1.97
C ILE A 370 8.88 2.87 0.87
N ASN A 371 8.00 3.88 0.98
CA ASN A 371 7.99 5.02 0.09
C ASN A 371 8.56 6.23 0.83
N VAL A 372 9.61 6.84 0.29
CA VAL A 372 10.41 7.94 0.89
C VAL A 372 9.62 9.13 1.44
N TRP A 373 8.35 9.30 1.07
CA TRP A 373 7.48 10.41 1.49
C TRP A 373 6.37 10.01 2.45
N THR A 374 6.32 8.72 2.83
CA THR A 374 5.23 8.16 3.65
C THR A 374 5.65 7.95 5.10
N ALA A 375 4.68 7.80 6.00
CA ALA A 375 4.94 7.43 7.39
C ALA A 375 5.27 5.94 7.51
N CYS A 376 6.11 5.57 8.48
CA CYS A 376 6.45 4.19 8.79
C CYS A 376 5.38 3.51 9.64
N THR A 377 5.35 2.19 9.56
CA THR A 377 4.50 1.30 10.32
C THR A 377 5.17 0.96 11.65
N SER A 378 4.47 1.13 12.78
CA SER A 378 4.96 0.62 14.06
C SER A 378 5.04 -0.90 14.04
N GLY A 379 5.94 -1.49 14.81
CA GLY A 379 6.13 -2.94 14.93
C GLY A 379 7.28 -3.45 14.07
N ALA A 380 7.40 -4.78 13.97
CA ALA A 380 8.56 -5.43 13.34
C ALA A 380 8.62 -5.31 11.82
N VAL A 381 7.50 -5.02 11.18
CA VAL A 381 7.38 -4.94 9.73
C VAL A 381 6.84 -3.58 9.29
N GLU A 382 7.30 -3.14 8.14
CA GLU A 382 6.85 -2.02 7.36
C GLU A 382 5.82 -2.51 6.35
N VAL A 383 4.64 -1.89 6.37
CA VAL A 383 3.58 -2.18 5.42
C VAL A 383 3.34 -0.94 4.60
N ALA A 384 3.29 -1.08 3.28
CA ALA A 384 2.97 0.03 2.40
C ALA A 384 1.61 0.59 2.83
N LEU A 385 1.56 1.91 3.03
CA LEU A 385 0.29 2.62 3.14
C LEU A 385 -0.47 2.38 1.83
N LEU A 386 -1.45 1.49 1.87
CA LEU A 386 -2.38 1.36 0.76
C LEU A 386 -3.05 2.72 0.60
N THR A 387 -2.88 3.33 -0.57
CA THR A 387 -3.66 4.51 -0.91
C THR A 387 -5.11 4.06 -1.08
N PRO A 388 -6.08 4.67 -0.38
CA PRO A 388 -7.47 4.32 -0.58
C PRO A 388 -7.82 4.48 -2.06
N SER A 389 -8.55 3.53 -2.61
CA SER A 389 -8.98 3.59 -4.00
C SER A 389 -10.46 3.28 -4.13
N LEU A 390 -11.10 3.94 -5.09
CA LEU A 390 -12.46 3.67 -5.49
C LEU A 390 -12.44 3.25 -6.96
N THR A 391 -12.77 2.00 -7.23
CA THR A 391 -12.95 1.45 -8.56
C THR A 391 -14.43 1.45 -8.90
N ILE A 392 -14.82 2.11 -9.98
CA ILE A 392 -16.19 2.05 -10.51
C ILE A 392 -16.20 1.16 -11.74
N ILE A 393 -17.13 0.21 -11.77
CA ILE A 393 -17.32 -0.78 -12.82
C ILE A 393 -18.76 -0.69 -13.31
N LYS A 394 -18.97 -0.86 -14.62
CA LYS A 394 -20.29 -1.16 -15.19
C LYS A 394 -20.28 -2.61 -15.65
N ASP A 395 -21.26 -3.41 -15.20
CA ASP A 395 -21.31 -4.84 -15.55
C ASP A 395 -21.56 -5.03 -17.05
N ALA A 396 -20.78 -5.92 -17.67
CA ALA A 396 -20.88 -6.26 -19.07
C ALA A 396 -21.89 -7.40 -19.28
N SER A 397 -23.18 -7.12 -19.16
CA SER A 397 -24.24 -7.98 -19.74
C SER A 397 -24.59 -7.51 -21.16
N PRO A 398 -24.94 -8.44 -22.08
CA PRO A 398 -24.07 -8.75 -23.19
C PRO A 398 -24.22 -7.80 -24.39
N ALA A 399 -23.07 -7.42 -24.93
CA ALA A 399 -22.83 -7.06 -26.33
C ALA A 399 -23.74 -6.00 -26.96
N ILE A 400 -23.57 -4.74 -26.55
CA ILE A 400 -23.68 -3.62 -27.50
C ILE A 400 -22.44 -2.76 -27.29
N GLY A 401 -21.53 -2.77 -28.26
CA GLY A 401 -20.46 -1.77 -28.32
C GLY A 401 -21.04 -0.41 -28.72
N THR A 402 -20.43 0.73 -28.43
CA THR A 402 -19.24 1.08 -27.63
C THR A 402 -19.25 2.60 -27.68
N ASP A 403 -19.63 3.25 -26.59
CA ASP A 403 -19.28 4.66 -26.34
C ASP A 403 -19.50 4.88 -24.83
N PHE A 404 -18.42 5.00 -24.07
CA PHE A 404 -18.50 5.06 -22.61
C PHE A 404 -17.70 6.27 -22.14
N ASP A 405 -18.34 7.43 -22.19
CA ASP A 405 -17.75 8.66 -21.71
C ASP A 405 -17.86 8.75 -20.19
N PHE A 406 -16.73 8.52 -19.53
CA PHE A 406 -16.57 8.95 -18.15
C PHE A 406 -16.44 10.47 -18.14
N THR A 407 -17.56 11.19 -18.10
CA THR A 407 -17.52 12.60 -17.72
C THR A 407 -17.28 12.66 -16.22
N ILE A 408 -16.02 12.82 -15.82
CA ILE A 408 -15.74 13.48 -14.54
C ILE A 408 -16.58 14.76 -14.60
N ASN A 409 -17.36 15.09 -13.57
CA ASN A 409 -17.91 16.45 -13.42
C ASN A 409 -16.76 17.42 -13.14
N SER A 410 -15.83 17.49 -14.07
CA SER A 410 -14.72 18.38 -14.13
C SER A 410 -15.09 19.39 -15.20
N ALA A 411 -16.17 20.13 -14.95
CA ALA A 411 -16.37 21.37 -15.67
C ALA A 411 -15.09 22.20 -15.46
N PRO A 412 -14.53 22.82 -16.51
CA PRO A 412 -13.50 23.84 -16.36
C PRO A 412 -14.03 24.88 -15.37
N LEU A 413 -13.49 24.86 -14.17
CA LEU A 413 -13.87 25.80 -13.12
C LEU A 413 -12.67 26.73 -12.96
N PRO A 414 -12.61 27.83 -13.72
CA PRO A 414 -11.61 28.87 -13.48
C PRO A 414 -11.77 29.48 -12.07
N SER A 415 -12.87 29.18 -11.38
CA SER A 415 -13.18 29.62 -10.02
C SER A 415 -13.91 28.56 -9.18
N TYR A 416 -13.62 28.51 -7.87
CA TYR A 416 -14.26 27.68 -6.86
C TYR A 416 -14.64 28.54 -5.64
N SER A 417 -15.89 28.46 -5.19
CA SER A 417 -16.36 29.21 -4.02
C SER A 417 -16.66 28.30 -2.83
N GLY A 418 -16.30 28.74 -1.62
CA GLY A 418 -16.50 27.98 -0.39
C GLY A 418 -16.60 28.87 0.86
N SER A 419 -16.62 28.22 2.03
CA SER A 419 -16.63 28.91 3.33
C SER A 419 -15.80 28.16 4.37
N THR A 420 -15.02 28.91 5.15
CA THR A 420 -14.30 28.41 6.34
C THR A 420 -15.15 28.45 7.61
N THR A 421 -16.36 28.99 7.54
CA THR A 421 -17.29 29.07 8.69
C THR A 421 -17.66 27.67 9.18
N GLY A 422 -17.50 27.41 10.47
CA GLY A 422 -17.82 26.10 11.08
C GLY A 422 -16.83 24.97 10.77
N ARG A 423 -15.77 25.24 9.98
CA ARG A 423 -14.77 24.23 9.60
C ARG A 423 -13.75 23.94 10.73
N PRO A 424 -13.05 22.79 10.69
CA PRO A 424 -12.03 22.42 11.68
C PRO A 424 -10.89 23.41 11.81
N PHE A 425 -10.18 23.36 12.94
CA PHE A 425 -9.00 24.17 13.19
C PHE A 425 -7.71 23.42 12.78
N TRP A 426 -6.71 24.17 12.35
CA TRP A 426 -5.36 23.69 12.10
C TRP A 426 -4.33 24.78 12.40
N THR A 427 -3.08 24.38 12.61
CA THR A 427 -1.93 25.31 12.68
C THR A 427 -1.35 25.44 11.28
N ARG A 428 -1.62 26.56 10.60
CA ARG A 428 -1.17 26.75 9.21
C ARG A 428 0.34 27.09 9.11
N PRO A 429 1.00 26.79 7.98
CA PRO A 429 2.31 27.34 7.61
C PRO A 429 2.34 28.87 7.46
N ASN A 430 3.53 29.46 7.53
CA ASN A 430 3.84 30.85 7.14
C ASN A 430 4.07 30.95 5.63
N GLU A 431 4.27 32.17 5.15
CA GLU A 431 4.37 32.52 3.72
C GLU A 431 5.56 31.90 3.02
N GLY A 432 5.36 31.60 1.74
CA GLY A 432 6.36 31.09 0.81
C GLY A 432 6.40 29.57 0.72
N THR A 433 7.49 29.07 0.14
CA THR A 433 7.68 27.65 -0.21
C THR A 433 8.25 26.80 0.93
N THR A 434 8.76 27.44 1.98
CA THR A 434 9.25 26.76 3.19
C THR A 434 8.14 26.63 4.22
N CYS A 435 7.77 25.39 4.55
CA CYS A 435 6.80 25.16 5.61
C CYS A 435 7.38 25.43 7.01
N THR A 436 7.18 26.64 7.52
CA THR A 436 7.39 26.98 8.93
C THR A 436 6.04 27.25 9.58
N LEU A 437 5.66 26.49 10.61
CA LEU A 437 4.33 26.63 11.21
C LEU A 437 4.17 27.98 11.93
N SER A 438 3.02 28.62 11.73
CA SER A 438 2.65 29.83 12.45
C SER A 438 2.22 29.51 13.89
N ALA A 439 2.20 30.50 14.77
CA ALA A 439 1.68 30.34 16.13
C ALA A 439 0.14 30.33 16.21
N ASN A 440 -0.57 30.59 15.10
CA ASN A 440 -2.03 30.75 15.11
C ASN A 440 -2.73 29.46 14.67
N SER A 441 -3.73 29.05 15.46
CA SER A 441 -4.72 28.05 15.08
C SER A 441 -5.89 28.74 14.39
N VAL A 442 -6.21 28.33 13.16
CA VAL A 442 -7.21 28.98 12.29
C VAL A 442 -8.16 27.96 11.69
N ARG A 443 -9.31 28.40 11.16
CA ARG A 443 -10.19 27.52 10.39
C ARG A 443 -9.69 27.36 8.96
N TYR A 444 -9.94 26.21 8.35
CA TYR A 444 -9.51 25.94 6.97
C TYR A 444 -10.53 25.16 6.16
N HIS A 445 -10.43 25.28 4.85
CA HIS A 445 -11.16 24.51 3.87
C HIS A 445 -10.16 23.97 2.83
N VAL A 446 -10.35 22.75 2.37
CA VAL A 446 -9.48 22.09 1.38
C VAL A 446 -10.25 21.89 0.09
N GLN A 447 -9.61 22.24 -1.02
CA GLN A 447 -10.08 22.00 -2.38
C GLN A 447 -9.01 21.21 -3.14
N SER A 448 -9.34 20.03 -3.64
CA SER A 448 -8.46 19.22 -4.48
C SER A 448 -8.66 19.49 -5.97
N PHE A 449 -7.59 19.45 -6.76
CA PHE A 449 -7.62 19.67 -8.21
C PHE A 449 -6.47 18.98 -8.95
N ILE A 450 -6.61 18.82 -10.27
CA ILE A 450 -5.57 18.41 -11.22
C ILE A 450 -5.48 19.43 -12.35
N VAL A 451 -4.42 19.37 -13.13
CA VAL A 451 -4.26 20.12 -14.39
C VAL A 451 -4.06 19.14 -15.56
N ASP A 452 -4.44 19.51 -16.79
CA ASP A 452 -4.21 18.67 -17.98
C ASP A 452 -2.85 18.90 -18.66
N THR A 453 -2.17 20.00 -18.34
CA THR A 453 -0.95 20.41 -19.02
C THR A 453 0.14 20.75 -18.02
N ASP A 454 1.31 20.12 -18.16
CA ASP A 454 2.53 20.50 -17.45
C ASP A 454 2.84 21.98 -17.70
N GLY A 455 3.01 22.77 -16.64
CA GLY A 455 3.40 24.16 -16.82
C GLY A 455 3.16 25.05 -15.62
N LEU A 456 3.25 26.35 -15.86
CA LEU A 456 3.11 27.37 -14.82
C LEU A 456 1.66 27.80 -14.66
N TYR A 457 1.19 27.84 -13.42
CA TYR A 457 -0.14 28.27 -13.02
C TYR A 457 -0.07 29.37 -11.95
N ASN A 458 -1.06 30.25 -11.96
CA ASN A 458 -1.32 31.21 -10.90
C ASN A 458 -2.58 30.78 -10.15
N ILE A 459 -2.52 30.90 -8.83
CA ILE A 459 -3.60 30.54 -7.91
C ILE A 459 -3.93 31.80 -7.11
N ALA A 460 -5.09 32.38 -7.36
CA ALA A 460 -5.59 33.54 -6.63
C ALA A 460 -6.76 33.14 -5.74
N SER A 461 -6.98 33.88 -4.66
CA SER A 461 -8.17 33.75 -3.83
C SER A 461 -8.67 35.13 -3.41
N VAL A 462 -9.99 35.32 -3.44
CA VAL A 462 -10.67 36.50 -2.90
C VAL A 462 -11.50 36.07 -1.70
N GLN A 463 -11.28 36.70 -0.55
CA GLN A 463 -11.95 36.36 0.70
C GLN A 463 -12.68 37.58 1.28
N ASN A 464 -13.80 37.38 1.97
CA ASN A 464 -14.45 38.46 2.74
C ASN A 464 -13.84 38.66 4.15
N TYR A 465 -12.65 38.10 4.39
CA TYR A 465 -11.88 38.15 5.62
C TYR A 465 -10.38 38.18 5.28
N ASN A 466 -9.52 38.45 6.28
CA ASN A 466 -8.08 38.35 6.07
C ASN A 466 -7.64 36.89 5.91
N GLY A 467 -7.30 36.52 4.67
CA GLY A 467 -7.19 35.14 4.21
C GLY A 467 -5.76 34.65 4.04
N TYR A 468 -5.66 33.37 3.70
CA TYR A 468 -4.41 32.68 3.41
C TYR A 468 -4.72 31.52 2.48
N ILE A 469 -3.89 31.28 1.46
CA ILE A 469 -3.94 30.06 0.65
C ILE A 469 -2.65 29.26 0.79
N HIS A 470 -2.76 27.95 0.77
CA HIS A 470 -1.65 27.01 0.87
C HIS A 470 -1.83 25.93 -0.19
N LEU A 471 -0.78 25.64 -0.94
CA LEU A 471 -0.78 24.60 -1.95
C LEU A 471 0.03 23.40 -1.47
N TYR A 472 -0.54 22.22 -1.65
CA TYR A 472 0.09 20.93 -1.42
C TYR A 472 0.01 20.07 -2.68
N GLN A 473 0.95 19.15 -2.84
CA GLN A 473 0.89 18.08 -3.83
C GLN A 473 0.58 16.73 -3.18
N ASP A 474 0.06 15.77 -3.93
CA ASP A 474 -0.10 14.34 -3.59
C ASP A 474 -1.04 14.03 -2.40
N SER A 475 -0.87 14.67 -1.24
CA SER A 475 -1.77 14.58 -0.09
C SER A 475 -1.74 15.86 0.78
N PHE A 476 -2.79 16.04 1.57
CA PHE A 476 -2.89 17.07 2.61
C PHE A 476 -3.25 16.44 3.96
N ASN A 477 -2.49 16.75 5.02
CA ASN A 477 -2.78 16.30 6.38
C ASN A 477 -2.74 17.48 7.37
N PRO A 478 -3.87 17.83 8.02
CA PRO A 478 -3.93 18.97 8.94
C PRO A 478 -3.16 18.76 10.25
N LEU A 479 -2.69 17.54 10.54
CA LEU A 479 -1.83 17.20 11.68
C LEU A 479 -0.35 17.07 11.29
N ALA A 480 -0.04 17.09 9.99
CA ALA A 480 1.32 17.04 9.44
C ALA A 480 1.45 18.09 8.31
N GLN A 481 1.28 19.35 8.68
CA GLN A 481 1.03 20.48 7.76
C GLN A 481 2.23 20.85 6.88
N CYS A 482 3.40 20.26 7.09
CA CYS A 482 4.56 20.45 6.23
C CYS A 482 4.78 19.33 5.22
N THR A 483 4.04 18.23 5.35
CA THR A 483 4.10 17.13 4.40
C THR A 483 3.48 17.58 3.08
N ASN A 484 4.26 17.46 2.00
CA ASN A 484 3.90 17.83 0.63
C ASN A 484 3.46 19.28 0.40
N TYR A 485 3.79 20.18 1.33
CA TYR A 485 3.58 21.61 1.17
C TYR A 485 4.47 22.14 0.04
N LEU A 486 3.88 22.87 -0.90
CA LEU A 486 4.58 23.49 -2.02
C LEU A 486 4.80 24.97 -1.80
N ASN A 487 3.73 25.68 -1.45
CA ASN A 487 3.75 27.14 -1.40
C ASN A 487 2.54 27.67 -0.62
N GLY A 488 2.60 28.92 -0.18
CA GLY A 488 1.48 29.56 0.48
C GLY A 488 1.66 31.07 0.52
N ASP A 489 0.54 31.77 0.48
CA ASP A 489 0.52 33.23 0.43
C ASP A 489 -0.68 33.78 1.23
N ASN A 490 -0.47 34.85 1.99
CA ASN A 490 -1.53 35.60 2.68
C ASN A 490 -2.10 36.73 1.83
N ASP A 491 -1.27 37.47 1.09
CA ASP A 491 -1.60 38.81 0.63
C ASP A 491 -1.13 39.05 -0.81
N ALA A 492 -2.09 39.31 -1.69
CA ALA A 492 -1.84 39.85 -3.02
C ALA A 492 -1.96 41.39 -3.01
N LEU A 493 -2.90 41.96 -3.77
CA LEU A 493 -3.12 43.41 -3.87
C LEU A 493 -3.82 44.02 -2.64
N SER A 494 -4.37 43.19 -1.74
CA SER A 494 -5.11 43.61 -0.55
C SER A 494 -5.12 42.52 0.52
N SER A 495 -5.39 42.90 1.77
CA SER A 495 -5.60 41.95 2.88
C SER A 495 -6.82 41.02 2.75
N SER A 496 -7.60 41.14 1.66
CA SER A 496 -8.77 40.30 1.34
C SER A 496 -8.54 39.46 0.07
N SER A 497 -7.27 39.30 -0.32
CA SER A 497 -6.86 38.56 -1.49
C SER A 497 -5.51 37.89 -1.25
N SER A 498 -5.35 36.65 -1.69
CA SER A 498 -4.08 35.90 -1.59
C SER A 498 -3.70 35.34 -2.96
N GLU A 499 -2.41 35.25 -3.30
CA GLU A 499 -1.98 34.78 -4.63
C GLU A 499 -0.67 33.98 -4.59
N ILE A 500 -0.66 32.77 -5.14
CA ILE A 500 0.55 32.00 -5.44
C ILE A 500 0.80 32.16 -6.94
N SER A 501 1.91 32.79 -7.31
CA SER A 501 2.24 33.08 -8.70
C SER A 501 3.28 32.13 -9.29
N SER A 502 3.14 31.81 -10.59
CA SER A 502 4.10 31.02 -11.37
C SER A 502 4.49 29.67 -10.75
N GLN A 503 3.51 28.96 -10.18
CA GLN A 503 3.74 27.63 -9.64
C GLN A 503 3.75 26.59 -10.76
N PHE A 504 4.83 25.84 -10.88
CA PHE A 504 4.87 24.69 -11.80
C PHE A 504 4.01 23.56 -11.27
N LEU A 505 3.09 23.06 -12.10
CA LEU A 505 2.22 21.92 -11.83
C LEU A 505 2.35 20.89 -12.96
N GLU A 506 2.27 19.62 -12.60
CA GLU A 506 2.35 18.47 -13.51
C GLU A 506 0.94 17.98 -13.86
N ALA A 507 0.73 17.65 -15.13
CA ALA A 507 -0.49 17.08 -15.66
C ALA A 507 -0.83 15.77 -14.95
N GLY A 508 -2.10 15.61 -14.58
CA GLY A 508 -2.59 14.41 -13.90
C GLY A 508 -2.13 14.23 -12.44
N ARG A 509 -1.25 15.09 -11.91
CA ARG A 509 -0.88 15.08 -10.48
C ARG A 509 -1.95 15.77 -9.64
N VAL A 510 -2.25 15.19 -8.48
CA VAL A 510 -3.23 15.73 -7.53
C VAL A 510 -2.63 16.82 -6.67
N TYR A 511 -3.31 17.96 -6.60
CA TYR A 511 -2.96 19.10 -5.76
C TYR A 511 -4.10 19.44 -4.79
N TYR A 512 -3.74 20.03 -3.65
CA TYR A 512 -4.69 20.47 -2.62
C TYR A 512 -4.45 21.94 -2.31
N LEU A 513 -5.45 22.77 -2.59
CA LEU A 513 -5.50 24.17 -2.23
C LEU A 513 -6.26 24.32 -0.90
N VAL A 514 -5.56 24.78 0.12
CA VAL A 514 -6.12 25.00 1.46
C VAL A 514 -6.32 26.49 1.69
N THR A 515 -7.58 26.90 1.79
CA THR A 515 -7.95 28.28 2.11
C THR A 515 -8.21 28.40 3.61
N SER A 516 -7.53 29.32 4.27
CA SER A 516 -7.61 29.53 5.72
C SER A 516 -7.61 31.02 6.09
N GLY A 517 -7.77 31.34 7.37
CA GLY A 517 -7.63 32.71 7.89
C GLY A 517 -6.19 33.08 8.26
N PHE A 518 -5.87 34.36 8.25
CA PHE A 518 -4.60 34.88 8.76
C PHE A 518 -4.49 34.77 10.29
N GLY A 519 -5.55 35.11 11.01
CA GLY A 519 -5.68 34.98 12.46
C GLY A 519 -6.85 34.09 12.88
N SER A 520 -6.90 33.71 14.14
CA SER A 520 -7.94 32.82 14.71
C SER A 520 -9.36 33.39 14.60
N GLY A 521 -9.50 34.72 14.46
CA GLY A 521 -10.76 35.42 14.23
C GLY A 521 -11.14 35.63 12.75
N ASN A 522 -10.31 35.19 11.80
CA ASN A 522 -10.55 35.40 10.37
C ASN A 522 -11.10 34.11 9.73
N PHE A 523 -12.36 34.15 9.31
CA PHE A 523 -13.04 33.09 8.57
C PHE A 523 -14.27 33.68 7.89
N GLY A 524 -14.81 32.97 6.90
CA GLY A 524 -15.93 33.46 6.10
C GLY A 524 -15.93 32.81 4.72
N ASN A 525 -16.49 33.51 3.75
CA ASN A 525 -16.63 33.02 2.38
C ASN A 525 -15.40 33.42 1.55
N PHE A 526 -15.05 32.56 0.59
CA PHE A 526 -13.94 32.79 -0.32
C PHE A 526 -14.28 32.30 -1.73
N THR A 527 -13.53 32.78 -2.71
CA THR A 527 -13.50 32.29 -4.09
C THR A 527 -12.05 32.15 -4.55
N ASN A 528 -11.62 30.93 -4.85
CA ASN A 528 -10.31 30.59 -5.40
C ASN A 528 -10.39 30.55 -6.92
N ASN A 529 -9.42 31.12 -7.63
CA ASN A 529 -9.28 31.05 -9.08
C ASN A 529 -7.91 30.46 -9.44
N ILE A 530 -7.89 29.46 -10.33
CA ILE A 530 -6.65 28.82 -10.79
C ILE A 530 -6.61 28.92 -12.32
N PHE A 531 -5.52 29.44 -12.87
CA PHE A 531 -5.36 29.66 -14.31
C PHE A 531 -3.89 29.56 -14.71
N GLY A 532 -3.59 29.02 -15.90
CA GLY A 532 -2.22 28.78 -16.31
C GLY A 532 -2.09 28.09 -17.65
N ALA A 533 -1.06 27.24 -17.76
CA ALA A 533 -0.65 26.57 -19.00
C ALA A 533 -1.72 25.66 -19.64
N GLY A 534 -2.71 25.22 -18.87
CA GLY A 534 -3.77 24.32 -19.31
C GLY A 534 -5.06 24.49 -18.50
N THR A 535 -5.98 23.54 -18.65
CA THR A 535 -7.27 23.53 -17.96
C THR A 535 -7.12 22.96 -16.55
N VAL A 536 -7.87 23.52 -15.61
CA VAL A 536 -7.89 23.10 -14.21
C VAL A 536 -9.19 22.36 -13.93
N TYR A 537 -9.06 21.20 -13.30
CA TYR A 537 -10.17 20.32 -12.96
C TYR A 537 -10.22 20.11 -11.45
N THR A 538 -11.34 20.44 -10.81
CA THR A 538 -11.52 20.12 -9.38
C THR A 538 -11.84 18.63 -9.23
N LEU A 539 -11.20 17.95 -8.29
CA LEU A 539 -11.59 16.60 -7.88
C LEU A 539 -12.79 16.75 -6.94
N ALA A 540 -13.99 16.47 -7.44
CA ALA A 540 -15.24 16.58 -6.69
C ALA A 540 -15.53 15.31 -5.88
N ASP A 541 -16.27 15.47 -4.77
CA ASP A 541 -16.86 14.37 -3.96
C ASP A 541 -18.03 13.64 -4.69
N SER A 542 -18.21 13.92 -5.98
CA SER A 542 -19.33 13.43 -6.81
C SER A 542 -18.89 13.13 -8.24
N PHE A 543 -19.19 11.92 -8.72
CA PHE A 543 -18.91 11.44 -10.07
C PHE A 543 -20.21 11.25 -10.86
N THR A 544 -20.17 11.40 -12.19
CA THR A 544 -21.26 11.04 -13.09
C THR A 544 -20.80 10.03 -14.13
N LEU A 545 -21.64 9.05 -14.44
CA LEU A 545 -21.47 8.15 -15.59
C LEU A 545 -22.37 8.66 -16.72
N ASP A 546 -21.84 8.87 -17.93
CA ASP A 546 -22.61 9.25 -19.13
C ASP A 546 -22.65 8.09 -20.15
N ASP A 547 -23.76 7.96 -20.89
CA ASP A 547 -24.08 6.87 -21.82
C ASP A 547 -24.78 7.44 -23.09
N ALA A 548 -24.51 8.70 -23.43
CA ALA A 548 -25.09 9.38 -24.58
C ALA A 548 -24.21 9.19 -25.85
N VAL A 549 -24.82 8.75 -26.96
CA VAL A 549 -24.15 8.45 -28.26
C VAL A 549 -24.48 9.54 -29.31
N PRO A 550 -23.63 9.86 -30.34
CA PRO A 550 -22.43 9.12 -30.81
C PRO A 550 -21.06 9.84 -30.89
N ASP A 551 -20.04 9.09 -30.48
CA ASP A 551 -18.68 8.88 -31.02
C ASP A 551 -17.74 10.09 -31.07
N ASP A 552 -17.05 10.36 -29.95
CA ASP A 552 -15.91 11.28 -29.87
C ASP A 552 -14.53 10.60 -30.05
N GLY A 553 -14.50 9.28 -30.25
CA GLY A 553 -13.32 8.54 -30.69
C GLY A 553 -12.35 8.07 -29.59
N ASP A 554 -12.76 7.99 -28.32
CA ASP A 554 -11.90 7.56 -27.21
C ASP A 554 -11.96 6.05 -26.87
N SER A 555 -10.91 5.53 -26.21
CA SER A 555 -10.75 4.09 -25.95
C SER A 555 -11.58 3.56 -24.77
N VAL A 556 -12.34 2.49 -25.04
CA VAL A 556 -13.28 1.77 -24.16
C VAL A 556 -12.63 1.22 -22.87
N ASN A 557 -12.93 1.78 -21.70
CA ASN A 557 -12.53 1.21 -20.40
C ASN A 557 -13.77 0.85 -19.56
N ALA A 558 -14.04 -0.46 -19.36
CA ALA A 558 -15.16 -0.98 -18.57
C ALA A 558 -15.05 -0.72 -17.04
N SER A 559 -13.96 -0.10 -16.61
CA SER A 559 -13.69 0.24 -15.22
C SER A 559 -12.75 1.44 -15.13
N ILE A 560 -12.93 2.27 -14.11
CA ILE A 560 -11.99 3.34 -13.74
C ILE A 560 -11.63 3.24 -12.26
N THR A 561 -10.36 3.48 -11.92
CA THR A 561 -9.86 3.46 -10.53
C THR A 561 -9.37 4.85 -10.14
N PHE A 562 -9.93 5.39 -9.06
CA PHE A 562 -9.50 6.64 -8.44
C PHE A 562 -8.67 6.34 -7.20
N THR A 563 -7.57 7.07 -7.02
CA THR A 563 -6.95 7.21 -5.70
C THR A 563 -7.71 8.30 -4.95
N VAL A 564 -8.28 7.96 -3.79
CA VAL A 564 -9.18 8.84 -3.03
C VAL A 564 -8.73 8.98 -1.57
N GLN A 565 -9.24 9.98 -0.87
CA GLN A 565 -9.05 10.11 0.58
C GLN A 565 -10.06 9.23 1.35
N PRO A 566 -9.84 8.96 2.64
CA PRO A 566 -10.89 8.39 3.46
C PRO A 566 -12.08 9.35 3.54
N GLY A 567 -13.26 8.91 3.11
CA GLY A 567 -14.40 9.80 2.91
C GLY A 567 -15.63 9.08 2.38
N THR A 568 -16.72 9.82 2.22
CA THR A 568 -17.93 9.32 1.56
C THR A 568 -18.04 9.97 0.19
N TYR A 569 -18.15 9.13 -0.84
CA TYR A 569 -18.18 9.52 -2.24
C TYR A 569 -19.57 9.28 -2.80
N THR A 570 -20.00 10.15 -3.71
CA THR A 570 -21.25 9.97 -4.44
C THR A 570 -20.99 9.69 -5.92
N VAL A 571 -21.70 8.73 -6.50
CA VAL A 571 -21.59 8.38 -7.92
C VAL A 571 -23.00 8.34 -8.48
N SER A 572 -23.31 9.16 -9.47
CA SER A 572 -24.63 9.18 -10.12
C SER A 572 -24.53 8.67 -11.54
N GLU A 573 -25.49 7.85 -11.96
CA GLU A 573 -25.57 7.38 -13.34
C GLU A 573 -26.60 8.17 -14.14
N LEU A 574 -26.18 8.74 -15.27
CA LEU A 574 -27.07 9.28 -16.29
C LEU A 574 -27.49 8.11 -17.19
N LEU A 575 -28.78 7.97 -17.41
CA LEU A 575 -29.36 6.87 -18.19
C LEU A 575 -30.13 7.45 -19.39
N PRO A 576 -29.95 6.91 -20.61
CA PRO A 576 -30.78 7.25 -21.75
C PRO A 576 -32.24 6.87 -21.48
N GLY A 577 -33.19 7.51 -22.19
CA GLY A 577 -34.63 7.35 -21.93
C GLY A 577 -35.20 5.93 -22.00
N ALA A 578 -34.45 4.98 -22.57
CA ALA A 578 -34.82 3.57 -22.70
C ALA A 578 -34.17 2.64 -21.63
N TRP A 579 -33.42 3.18 -20.67
CA TRP A 579 -32.65 2.39 -19.69
C TRP A 579 -32.96 2.76 -18.23
N ALA A 580 -32.88 1.78 -17.34
CA ALA A 580 -32.96 1.93 -15.88
C ALA A 580 -31.75 1.30 -15.18
N LEU A 581 -31.31 1.89 -14.06
CA LEU A 581 -30.31 1.30 -13.17
C LEU A 581 -30.98 0.18 -12.36
N ASN A 582 -30.68 -1.07 -12.72
CA ASN A 582 -31.18 -2.27 -12.07
C ASN A 582 -30.58 -2.43 -10.67
N GLY A 583 -29.25 -2.42 -10.55
CA GLY A 583 -28.54 -2.76 -9.32
C GLY A 583 -27.20 -2.04 -9.13
N VAL A 584 -26.78 -1.90 -7.87
CA VAL A 584 -25.41 -1.46 -7.50
C VAL A 584 -24.89 -2.38 -6.40
N SER A 585 -23.66 -2.89 -6.56
CA SER A 585 -22.97 -3.69 -5.55
C SER A 585 -21.56 -3.17 -5.30
N CYS A 586 -21.19 -2.94 -4.04
CA CYS A 586 -19.82 -2.57 -3.68
C CYS A 586 -19.15 -3.62 -2.79
N THR A 587 -17.85 -3.85 -3.00
CA THR A 587 -16.96 -4.68 -2.17
C THR A 587 -15.80 -3.85 -1.64
N GLY A 588 -15.17 -4.30 -0.55
CA GLY A 588 -13.96 -3.67 0.00
C GLY A 588 -14.20 -2.42 0.87
N THR A 589 -15.45 -2.03 1.11
CA THR A 589 -15.83 -0.92 2.00
C THR A 589 -16.19 -1.42 3.40
N SER A 590 -15.59 -0.82 4.45
CA SER A 590 -16.00 -1.07 5.84
C SER A 590 -17.11 -0.13 6.34
N GLY A 591 -17.26 1.04 5.72
CA GLY A 591 -18.29 2.02 6.04
C GLY A 591 -19.64 1.76 5.38
N GLY A 592 -19.67 0.84 4.40
CA GLY A 592 -20.87 0.47 3.65
C GLY A 592 -21.20 1.44 2.53
N PHE A 593 -22.35 1.20 1.89
CA PHE A 593 -22.87 2.04 0.81
C PHE A 593 -24.40 2.08 0.83
N THR A 594 -24.97 3.14 0.26
CA THR A 594 -26.42 3.34 0.11
C THR A 594 -26.75 3.80 -1.31
N ARG A 595 -27.89 3.38 -1.86
CA ARG A 595 -28.39 3.81 -3.16
C ARG A 595 -29.69 4.58 -3.00
N THR A 596 -29.79 5.74 -3.66
CA THR A 596 -31.03 6.52 -3.78
C THR A 596 -31.23 6.91 -5.24
N GLY A 597 -32.24 6.34 -5.91
CA GLY A 597 -32.44 6.52 -7.35
C GLY A 597 -31.21 6.04 -8.13
N ASN A 598 -30.68 6.91 -9.00
CA ASN A 598 -29.47 6.64 -9.80
C ASN A 598 -28.17 7.02 -9.08
N THR A 599 -28.24 7.44 -7.82
CA THR A 599 -27.07 7.88 -7.05
C THR A 599 -26.68 6.85 -6.00
N LEU A 600 -25.43 6.41 -6.06
CA LEU A 600 -24.71 5.67 -5.03
C LEU A 600 -24.01 6.65 -4.09
N SER A 601 -24.05 6.38 -2.79
CA SER A 601 -23.17 6.96 -1.79
C SER A 601 -22.36 5.83 -1.13
N VAL A 602 -21.03 5.89 -1.20
CA VAL A 602 -20.13 4.83 -0.71
C VAL A 602 -19.03 5.41 0.17
N SER A 603 -18.77 4.78 1.31
CA SER A 603 -17.68 5.17 2.20
C SER A 603 -16.40 4.40 1.85
N VAL A 604 -15.28 5.11 1.74
CA VAL A 604 -13.94 4.54 1.54
C VAL A 604 -13.12 4.87 2.78
N GLY A 605 -12.64 3.85 3.49
CA GLY A 605 -11.77 3.97 4.66
C GLY A 605 -10.29 4.10 4.31
N SER A 606 -9.44 4.35 5.31
CA SER A 606 -7.98 4.41 5.11
C SER A 606 -7.44 3.06 4.65
N GLY A 607 -6.75 3.04 3.50
CA GLY A 607 -6.18 1.84 2.90
C GLY A 607 -7.18 0.86 2.30
N GLU A 608 -8.43 1.28 2.10
CA GLU A 608 -9.45 0.45 1.44
C GLU A 608 -9.37 0.56 -0.09
N ALA A 609 -9.44 -0.59 -0.77
CA ALA A 609 -9.70 -0.66 -2.19
C ALA A 609 -11.17 -1.03 -2.38
N VAL A 610 -12.02 -0.02 -2.55
CA VAL A 610 -13.46 -0.18 -2.72
C VAL A 610 -13.76 -0.35 -4.21
N GLN A 611 -14.54 -1.35 -4.57
CA GLN A 611 -14.98 -1.59 -5.94
C GLN A 611 -16.50 -1.60 -5.99
N CYS A 612 -17.11 -0.75 -6.81
CA CYS A 612 -18.55 -0.65 -6.98
C CYS A 612 -18.95 -0.94 -8.42
N THR A 613 -19.89 -1.87 -8.60
CA THR A 613 -20.41 -2.30 -9.91
C THR A 613 -21.85 -1.83 -10.10
N PHE A 614 -22.12 -1.12 -11.19
CA PHE A 614 -23.45 -0.68 -11.65
C PHE A 614 -23.99 -1.66 -12.70
N THR A 615 -25.28 -1.97 -12.66
CA THR A 615 -25.96 -2.90 -13.58
C THR A 615 -27.22 -2.24 -14.13
N ASN A 616 -27.36 -2.15 -15.45
CA ASN A 616 -28.51 -1.53 -16.10
C ASN A 616 -29.45 -2.57 -16.73
N GLU A 617 -30.70 -2.16 -16.95
CA GLU A 617 -31.71 -2.93 -17.66
C GLU A 617 -32.46 -2.03 -18.67
N VAL A 618 -32.86 -2.59 -19.81
CA VAL A 618 -33.64 -1.90 -20.85
C VAL A 618 -35.12 -1.89 -20.46
N LEU A 619 -35.77 -0.73 -20.59
CA LEU A 619 -37.18 -0.53 -20.24
C LEU A 619 -38.13 -0.80 -21.44
N CYS A 620 -38.25 -2.05 -21.87
CA CYS A 620 -39.44 -2.47 -22.63
C CYS A 620 -40.53 -2.90 -21.63
N PRO A 621 -41.77 -2.40 -21.71
CA PRO A 621 -42.85 -2.86 -20.82
C PRO A 621 -43.03 -4.38 -20.92
N ALA A 622 -43.22 -5.06 -19.79
CA ALA A 622 -43.44 -6.52 -19.77
C ALA A 622 -44.67 -6.96 -20.61
N SER A 623 -45.60 -6.04 -20.88
CA SER A 623 -46.76 -6.27 -21.75
C SER A 623 -46.45 -6.20 -23.24
N TRP A 624 -45.28 -5.71 -23.65
CA TRP A 624 -44.94 -5.35 -25.03
C TRP A 624 -45.93 -4.36 -25.67
N ILE A 625 -46.72 -3.66 -24.83
CA ILE A 625 -47.66 -2.62 -25.26
C ILE A 625 -46.97 -1.27 -25.08
N VAL A 626 -46.70 -0.58 -26.19
CA VAL A 626 -45.98 0.69 -26.23
C VAL A 626 -46.96 1.85 -26.43
N THR A 627 -46.73 2.94 -25.70
CA THR A 627 -47.59 4.13 -25.66
C THR A 627 -46.87 5.42 -25.99
N ASN A 628 -45.53 5.39 -26.03
CA ASN A 628 -44.68 6.52 -26.36
C ASN A 628 -43.43 6.08 -27.14
N GLU A 629 -42.70 7.06 -27.68
CA GLU A 629 -41.51 6.87 -28.50
C GLU A 629 -40.40 6.07 -27.79
N ASN A 630 -40.15 6.34 -26.50
CA ASN A 630 -39.09 5.67 -25.74
C ASN A 630 -39.38 4.17 -25.56
N GLU A 631 -40.64 3.82 -25.25
CA GLU A 631 -41.06 2.42 -25.12
C GLU A 631 -40.94 1.67 -26.45
N LEU A 632 -41.33 2.32 -27.56
CA LEU A 632 -41.22 1.74 -28.90
C LEU A 632 -39.75 1.50 -29.27
N ALA A 633 -38.88 2.47 -29.06
CA ALA A 633 -37.44 2.32 -29.29
C ALA A 633 -36.83 1.21 -28.42
N ALA A 634 -37.18 1.15 -27.13
CA ALA A 634 -36.70 0.14 -26.20
C ALA A 634 -37.10 -1.28 -26.59
N CYS A 635 -38.36 -1.48 -27.00
CA CYS A 635 -38.82 -2.80 -27.42
C CYS A 635 -38.23 -3.25 -28.76
N ILE A 636 -37.95 -2.33 -29.70
CA ILE A 636 -37.22 -2.65 -30.94
C ILE A 636 -35.80 -3.15 -30.61
N ILE A 637 -35.10 -2.47 -29.70
CA ILE A 637 -33.76 -2.87 -29.26
C ILE A 637 -33.80 -4.26 -28.60
N LEU A 638 -34.77 -4.48 -27.69
CA LEU A 638 -34.90 -5.77 -27.02
C LEU A 638 -35.19 -6.90 -28.02
N ALA A 639 -36.11 -6.67 -28.96
CA ALA A 639 -36.45 -7.63 -30.00
C ALA A 639 -35.24 -7.99 -30.88
N ASN A 640 -34.45 -6.99 -31.27
CA ASN A 640 -33.22 -7.20 -32.02
C ASN A 640 -32.16 -8.06 -31.29
N ASN A 641 -32.20 -8.12 -29.96
CA ASN A 641 -31.21 -8.83 -29.14
C ASN A 641 -31.70 -10.19 -28.60
N ASN A 642 -33.00 -10.48 -28.68
CA ASN A 642 -33.64 -11.65 -28.06
C ASN A 642 -33.57 -12.93 -28.94
N GLU A 643 -32.62 -13.03 -29.88
CA GLU A 643 -32.48 -14.21 -30.74
C GLU A 643 -31.88 -15.43 -30.03
N SER A 644 -32.64 -16.01 -29.09
CA SER A 644 -32.72 -17.47 -29.03
C SER A 644 -33.57 -17.94 -30.22
N PRO A 645 -33.39 -19.15 -30.79
CA PRO A 645 -34.13 -19.60 -31.97
C PRO A 645 -35.58 -19.90 -31.60
N SER A 646 -36.36 -18.85 -31.36
CA SER A 646 -37.80 -18.87 -31.18
C SER A 646 -38.45 -18.78 -32.57
N PRO A 647 -39.40 -19.66 -32.90
CA PRO A 647 -40.04 -19.69 -34.23
C PRO A 647 -41.11 -18.59 -34.42
N THR A 648 -41.16 -17.59 -33.55
CA THR A 648 -42.19 -16.53 -33.56
C THR A 648 -41.56 -15.17 -33.34
N ALA A 649 -41.81 -14.25 -34.28
CA ALA A 649 -41.49 -12.84 -34.21
C ALA A 649 -41.78 -12.22 -32.83
N ASP A 650 -40.89 -11.35 -32.36
CA ASP A 650 -41.16 -10.52 -31.19
C ASP A 650 -42.24 -9.49 -31.55
N THR A 651 -43.37 -9.55 -30.83
CA THR A 651 -44.58 -8.78 -31.15
C THR A 651 -44.65 -7.52 -30.30
N ILE A 652 -44.47 -6.35 -30.93
CA ILE A 652 -44.64 -5.03 -30.32
C ILE A 652 -46.05 -4.52 -30.63
N THR A 653 -46.85 -4.23 -29.61
CA THR A 653 -48.23 -3.77 -29.77
C THR A 653 -48.38 -2.29 -29.42
N HIS A 654 -49.05 -1.49 -30.25
CA HIS A 654 -49.34 -0.10 -29.95
C HIS A 654 -50.57 0.05 -29.05
N GLY A 655 -50.40 0.72 -27.91
CA GLY A 655 -51.48 1.12 -27.00
C GLY A 655 -51.92 2.58 -27.15
N ALA A 656 -51.17 3.39 -27.92
CA ALA A 656 -51.49 4.78 -28.24
C ALA A 656 -50.88 5.20 -29.58
N GLY A 657 -51.29 6.36 -30.11
CA GLY A 657 -50.61 7.01 -31.23
C GLY A 657 -49.28 7.61 -30.77
N ILE A 658 -48.22 7.40 -31.54
CA ILE A 658 -46.85 7.80 -31.21
C ILE A 658 -46.37 8.83 -32.22
N THR A 659 -45.86 9.97 -31.77
CA THR A 659 -45.18 10.94 -32.63
C THR A 659 -43.69 10.87 -32.36
N LEU A 660 -42.90 10.66 -33.41
CA LEU A 660 -41.45 10.55 -33.33
C LEU A 660 -40.81 11.94 -33.35
N THR A 661 -39.85 12.13 -32.46
CA THR A 661 -38.97 13.30 -32.41
C THR A 661 -37.56 12.93 -32.87
N THR A 662 -37.18 11.66 -32.84
CA THR A 662 -35.90 11.13 -33.29
C THR A 662 -36.09 9.85 -34.12
N ALA A 663 -35.04 9.46 -34.86
CA ALA A 663 -35.08 8.23 -35.65
C ALA A 663 -35.07 7.00 -34.73
N LEU A 664 -35.90 6.00 -35.05
CA LEU A 664 -35.93 4.73 -34.32
C LEU A 664 -34.70 3.85 -34.66
N PRO A 665 -34.29 2.94 -33.75
CA PRO A 665 -33.27 1.95 -34.02
C PRO A 665 -33.57 1.12 -35.27
N GLN A 666 -32.53 0.71 -36.01
CA GLN A 666 -32.70 -0.14 -37.18
C GLN A 666 -33.27 -1.51 -36.78
N ILE A 667 -34.09 -2.08 -37.65
CA ILE A 667 -34.62 -3.43 -37.48
C ILE A 667 -33.64 -4.41 -38.09
N THR A 668 -33.09 -5.29 -37.26
CA THR A 668 -32.05 -6.26 -37.63
C THR A 668 -32.45 -7.71 -37.40
N SER A 669 -33.63 -7.94 -36.79
CA SER A 669 -34.20 -9.25 -36.44
C SER A 669 -35.64 -9.39 -36.97
N GLU A 670 -36.31 -10.49 -36.62
CA GLU A 670 -37.74 -10.67 -36.86
C GLU A 670 -38.63 -9.91 -35.86
N ILE A 671 -39.28 -8.84 -36.31
CA ILE A 671 -40.17 -8.00 -35.50
C ILE A 671 -41.57 -7.94 -36.13
N LEU A 672 -42.60 -8.19 -35.32
CA LEU A 672 -43.99 -7.93 -35.68
C LEU A 672 -44.50 -6.69 -34.94
N LEU A 673 -44.92 -5.67 -35.69
CA LEU A 673 -45.56 -4.47 -35.18
C LEU A 673 -47.07 -4.54 -35.37
N GLU A 674 -47.81 -4.59 -34.27
CA GLU A 674 -49.27 -4.60 -34.23
C GLU A 674 -49.78 -3.26 -33.70
N GLY A 675 -50.78 -2.65 -34.33
CA GLY A 675 -51.31 -1.39 -33.81
C GLY A 675 -52.73 -1.07 -34.17
N PRO A 676 -53.71 -1.92 -33.82
CA PRO A 676 -55.11 -1.73 -34.21
C PRO A 676 -55.62 -0.34 -33.82
N ASN A 677 -55.91 0.49 -34.83
CA ASN A 677 -56.37 1.89 -34.72
C ASN A 677 -55.35 2.91 -34.18
N HIS A 678 -54.05 2.59 -34.18
CA HIS A 678 -52.99 3.50 -33.75
C HIS A 678 -52.11 3.97 -34.92
N PHE A 679 -51.43 5.10 -34.70
CA PHE A 679 -50.53 5.69 -35.67
C PHE A 679 -49.10 5.81 -35.13
N ILE A 680 -48.15 5.89 -36.06
CA ILE A 680 -46.83 6.45 -35.83
C ILE A 680 -46.68 7.63 -36.78
N ASP A 681 -46.31 8.78 -36.24
CA ASP A 681 -46.23 10.05 -36.95
C ASP A 681 -44.78 10.57 -36.93
N GLY A 682 -44.18 10.78 -38.11
CA GLY A 682 -42.81 11.29 -38.26
C GLY A 682 -42.67 12.82 -38.14
N GLY A 683 -43.77 13.54 -37.90
CA GLY A 683 -43.76 15.00 -37.69
C GLY A 683 -43.25 15.81 -38.88
N ASP A 684 -43.32 15.26 -40.09
CA ASP A 684 -42.74 15.79 -41.34
C ASP A 684 -41.20 15.90 -41.36
N SER A 685 -40.51 15.35 -40.34
CA SER A 685 -39.06 15.51 -40.17
C SER A 685 -38.27 14.22 -40.00
N VAL A 686 -38.93 13.10 -39.68
CA VAL A 686 -38.27 11.85 -39.29
C VAL A 686 -38.68 10.70 -40.22
N GLN A 687 -37.71 9.85 -40.59
CA GLN A 687 -37.98 8.54 -41.17
C GLN A 687 -38.46 7.57 -40.09
N LEU A 688 -39.61 6.93 -40.28
CA LEU A 688 -40.20 6.10 -39.21
C LEU A 688 -39.41 4.82 -38.95
N PHE A 689 -39.09 4.04 -39.99
CA PHE A 689 -38.36 2.78 -39.84
C PHE A 689 -37.29 2.57 -40.90
N TYR A 690 -36.21 1.92 -40.48
CA TYR A 690 -35.17 1.40 -41.34
C TYR A 690 -35.01 -0.10 -41.10
N VAL A 691 -35.30 -0.90 -42.11
CA VAL A 691 -35.12 -2.36 -42.07
C VAL A 691 -33.78 -2.70 -42.71
N ASN A 692 -32.84 -3.19 -41.90
CA ASN A 692 -31.52 -3.60 -42.37
C ASN A 692 -31.64 -4.86 -43.25
N SER A 693 -30.59 -5.16 -44.03
CA SER A 693 -30.48 -6.38 -44.83
C SER A 693 -30.72 -7.70 -44.09
N ALA A 694 -30.44 -7.75 -42.78
CA ALA A 694 -30.73 -8.92 -41.94
C ALA A 694 -32.15 -8.90 -41.32
N GLY A 695 -32.85 -7.77 -41.35
CA GLY A 695 -34.14 -7.60 -40.69
C GLY A 695 -35.31 -8.27 -41.41
N ASN A 696 -36.29 -8.72 -40.63
CA ASN A 696 -37.58 -9.21 -41.10
C ASN A 696 -38.70 -8.46 -40.35
N PHE A 697 -39.26 -7.43 -40.98
CA PHE A 697 -40.23 -6.56 -40.36
C PHE A 697 -41.64 -6.81 -40.88
N THR A 698 -42.58 -7.07 -39.98
CA THR A 698 -44.00 -7.14 -40.31
C THR A 698 -44.76 -5.98 -39.67
N VAL A 699 -45.52 -5.23 -40.45
CA VAL A 699 -46.39 -4.15 -39.98
C VAL A 699 -47.85 -4.53 -40.21
N ASN A 700 -48.63 -4.63 -39.13
CA ASN A 700 -50.03 -5.04 -39.16
C ASN A 700 -50.96 -4.04 -38.45
N GLN A 701 -51.99 -3.59 -39.17
CA GLN A 701 -53.02 -2.68 -38.66
C GLN A 701 -52.53 -1.32 -38.15
N VAL A 702 -51.38 -0.82 -38.61
CA VAL A 702 -50.79 0.47 -38.16
C VAL A 702 -51.01 1.57 -39.20
N THR A 703 -51.21 2.81 -38.76
CA THR A 703 -51.09 3.99 -39.63
C THR A 703 -49.70 4.60 -39.53
N LEU A 704 -48.92 4.59 -40.60
CA LEU A 704 -47.62 5.25 -40.69
C LEU A 704 -47.76 6.56 -41.45
N GLN A 705 -47.51 7.68 -40.78
CA GLN A 705 -47.82 9.01 -41.33
C GLN A 705 -46.72 10.05 -41.19
N ASN A 706 -46.76 11.03 -42.09
CA ASN A 706 -45.92 12.24 -42.09
C ASN A 706 -44.41 11.96 -41.90
N GLY A 707 -43.94 10.83 -42.41
CA GLY A 707 -42.52 10.50 -42.47
C GLY A 707 -41.78 11.27 -43.54
N SER A 708 -40.53 11.66 -43.28
CA SER A 708 -39.70 12.43 -44.21
C SER A 708 -38.28 11.91 -44.25
N ALA A 709 -37.78 11.58 -45.44
CA ALA A 709 -36.45 11.01 -45.63
C ALA A 709 -35.87 11.33 -47.01
N THR A 710 -34.61 10.95 -47.26
CA THR A 710 -34.09 10.92 -48.64
C THR A 710 -34.77 9.83 -49.46
N ASN A 711 -34.87 8.62 -48.90
CA ASN A 711 -35.52 7.47 -49.50
C ASN A 711 -36.42 6.81 -48.47
N GLY A 712 -37.67 6.48 -48.80
CA GLY A 712 -38.57 5.78 -47.87
C GLY A 712 -39.01 6.65 -46.71
N GLY A 713 -39.93 7.60 -46.94
CA GLY A 713 -40.37 8.55 -45.91
C GLY A 713 -40.91 7.86 -44.66
N ALA A 714 -41.72 6.80 -44.82
CA ALA A 714 -42.10 5.93 -43.71
C ALA A 714 -41.10 4.80 -43.49
N ILE A 715 -40.86 3.97 -44.50
CA ILE A 715 -40.00 2.79 -44.36
C ILE A 715 -38.94 2.77 -45.44
N TYR A 716 -37.69 2.68 -45.03
CA TYR A 716 -36.60 2.23 -45.90
C TYR A 716 -36.34 0.74 -45.65
N ASN A 717 -36.53 -0.09 -46.68
CA ASN A 717 -36.31 -1.52 -46.58
C ASN A 717 -35.11 -2.00 -47.40
N SER A 718 -34.17 -2.67 -46.73
CA SER A 718 -33.09 -3.46 -47.35
C SER A 718 -33.17 -4.96 -47.02
N GLY A 719 -34.09 -5.38 -46.14
CA GLY A 719 -34.32 -6.76 -45.72
C GLY A 719 -35.70 -7.27 -46.16
N THR A 720 -36.37 -8.05 -45.33
CA THR A 720 -37.74 -8.52 -45.60
C THR A 720 -38.77 -7.59 -44.95
N LEU A 721 -39.74 -7.14 -45.73
CA LEU A 721 -40.86 -6.31 -45.24
C LEU A 721 -42.20 -6.94 -45.64
N THR A 722 -43.04 -7.23 -44.64
CA THR A 722 -44.44 -7.63 -44.82
C THR A 722 -45.36 -6.54 -44.27
N VAL A 723 -46.36 -6.11 -45.06
CA VAL A 723 -47.33 -5.09 -44.65
C VAL A 723 -48.73 -5.63 -44.83
N THR A 724 -49.52 -5.66 -43.76
CA THR A 724 -50.92 -6.12 -43.76
C THR A 724 -51.82 -5.08 -43.08
N ASP A 725 -53.00 -4.85 -43.66
CA ASP A 725 -54.07 -4.01 -43.10
C ASP A 725 -53.64 -2.62 -42.58
N SER A 726 -52.57 -2.05 -43.13
CA SER A 726 -51.90 -0.84 -42.65
C SER A 726 -52.06 0.33 -43.62
N THR A 727 -52.03 1.56 -43.10
CA THR A 727 -52.22 2.80 -43.88
C THR A 727 -50.94 3.63 -43.91
N PHE A 728 -50.59 4.16 -45.09
CA PHE A 728 -49.46 5.07 -45.28
C PHE A 728 -49.98 6.41 -45.79
N ILE A 729 -49.83 7.50 -45.03
CA ILE A 729 -50.41 8.81 -45.39
C ILE A 729 -49.46 9.97 -45.09
N GLY A 730 -49.35 10.94 -46.01
CA GLY A 730 -48.53 12.15 -45.78
C GLY A 730 -47.01 11.92 -45.79
N ASN A 731 -46.53 10.70 -46.03
CA ASN A 731 -45.10 10.40 -46.08
C ASN A 731 -44.45 10.96 -47.37
N SER A 732 -43.25 11.52 -47.25
CA SER A 732 -42.50 12.15 -48.33
C SER A 732 -41.05 11.70 -48.38
N ALA A 733 -40.49 11.64 -49.59
CA ALA A 733 -39.08 11.34 -49.82
C ALA A 733 -38.50 12.29 -50.88
N SER A 734 -37.28 12.76 -50.70
CA SER A 734 -36.65 13.68 -51.66
C SER A 734 -36.13 13.00 -52.93
N ASP A 735 -35.85 11.69 -52.87
CA ASP A 735 -35.29 10.92 -53.98
C ASP A 735 -36.26 9.80 -54.44
N SER A 736 -36.44 8.72 -53.68
CA SER A 736 -37.30 7.60 -54.07
C SER A 736 -38.19 7.06 -52.94
N GLY A 737 -39.41 6.63 -53.29
CA GLY A 737 -40.33 5.92 -52.39
C GLY A 737 -40.90 6.78 -51.25
N GLY A 738 -41.86 7.67 -51.55
CA GLY A 738 -42.43 8.60 -50.55
C GLY A 738 -42.99 7.92 -49.30
N GLY A 739 -43.68 6.79 -49.45
CA GLY A 739 -44.09 5.94 -48.32
C GLY A 739 -43.04 4.90 -47.98
N ILE A 740 -42.81 3.96 -48.90
CA ILE A 740 -41.84 2.88 -48.73
C ILE A 740 -40.82 2.96 -49.87
N TYR A 741 -39.54 2.85 -49.52
CA TYR A 741 -38.49 2.56 -50.47
C TYR A 741 -38.02 1.12 -50.25
N ASN A 742 -38.15 0.28 -51.28
CA ASN A 742 -37.64 -1.08 -51.27
C ASN A 742 -36.33 -1.14 -52.08
N GLY A 743 -35.21 -1.31 -51.38
CA GLY A 743 -33.88 -1.42 -51.95
C GLY A 743 -33.56 -2.83 -52.43
N THR A 744 -32.49 -3.43 -51.89
CA THR A 744 -31.95 -4.73 -52.31
C THR A 744 -32.59 -5.95 -51.62
N GLY A 745 -33.68 -5.73 -50.88
CA GLY A 745 -34.42 -6.75 -50.13
C GLY A 745 -35.51 -7.42 -50.94
#